data_AF-A0A2N4YE97-F1
#
_entry.id   AF-A0A2N4YE97-F1
#
_cell.length_a   1.000
_cell.length_b   1.000
_cell.length_c   1.000
_cell.angle_alpha   90.00
_cell.angle_beta   90.00
_cell.angle_gamma   90.00
#
_symmetry.space_group_name_H-M   'P 1'
#
loop_
_entity.id
_entity.type
_entity.pdbx_description
1 polymer ?
#
loop_
_entity_poly.entity_id
_entity_poly.type
_entity_poly.pdbx_seq_one_letter_code
_entity_poly.pdbx_strand_id
1 'polypeptide(L)'
;MPLFIDTKFAIPVLLPRLVARGALLGQLDRVMEGRLAVVSAPAGFGKTTLLGQWCQAAQARGIDVAWLSLGERENEPGRLIDHIIGALGRVSEEIVATLPAIVDASPTLLVDVILTRLINGITAWRRELILAIDDAHFLTDPEAGAILDALLAYAPRNFRILLATRGHVPVKVATLRMRGLVVRLDETALRFSLEEAVSFLNGCRGLSLADPEILALQTRTEGWIAALQLASLALTEAETGDRARFLRQFSGASGDIAEFLLQDVIARLSPGLIDFLLRTAILDWFDADLAAAVSGQEDARARLREIEAANLFLVPLNAERTLFRYHHLFADLLRTLLVQRHPEDLIALHRRAAQRLAERDQPADAVHHALAAGDSEAAAALVEDCCMPLIRQSHLTRVQDWLSRLPDALIERRTRLLLAKVWIEFQTSRPRSAAAALKTARDSFALALRQGRLSARDEGALAAELAVLTAGVLSAAERSRSAVRLAEARLPTIPDDLPFLKGTLGNILGYSLYSLGDYGPARRACLAARDSHAEAQSVFGTVYSDLILGLIEKGAGNLALAGEHFSRATRSALETLGPDSYAEALAGIFRVELHYEWNDMAEAEALLLRHRPLIEECGLVVHDIACKLHVARLAAARGRTEEALAVLERAERQGVKSRYRRLTATALNDRVRLLILRGETSLARHVLASRGISEAWARSPDARRPACEMEHIALARLLIAEGRPEAAIRLMEALAERVRQEGRLRRLAQIRAVTAIACFATGDGLATLAAIVDAVEICRRQGAVRTLIDEGAPLREVLLFGREKVPSWRSRSEAATFLDRILGDAATAMAPGSTMGAAPGATTGAASVRPRPAARPRFSPKESEVARRLSEGLTNRDLSAALQMAPDTVKWHLKNIFSKLGVETRTQAVLRLREMGVSSDAPRG
;
A
#
# COMPACT_ATOMS: atom_id res chain seq x y z
N MET A 1 11.15 -59.20 29.28
CA MET A 1 10.82 -57.76 29.29
C MET A 1 11.78 -56.97 28.39
N PRO A 2 11.32 -56.55 27.21
CA PRO A 2 12.06 -55.60 26.39
C PRO A 2 12.33 -54.29 27.16
N LEU A 3 13.56 -53.80 27.08
CA LEU A 3 13.96 -52.51 27.64
C LEU A 3 13.45 -51.40 26.72
N PHE A 4 12.40 -50.70 27.14
CA PHE A 4 11.88 -49.57 26.39
C PHE A 4 12.46 -48.23 26.88
N ILE A 5 12.49 -47.25 25.98
CA ILE A 5 12.73 -45.85 26.34
C ILE A 5 11.39 -45.26 26.80
N ASP A 6 11.22 -45.05 28.10
CA ASP A 6 9.95 -44.60 28.69
C ASP A 6 9.42 -43.29 28.11
N THR A 7 10.32 -42.38 27.69
CA THR A 7 9.93 -41.09 27.11
C THR A 7 9.19 -41.22 25.78
N LYS A 8 9.26 -42.37 25.09
CA LYS A 8 8.48 -42.63 23.87
C LYS A 8 6.98 -42.82 24.12
N PHE A 9 6.58 -43.13 25.36
CA PHE A 9 5.18 -43.38 25.71
C PHE A 9 4.53 -42.26 26.51
N ALA A 10 5.28 -41.20 26.79
CA ALA A 10 4.78 -40.05 27.52
C ALA A 10 4.25 -39.01 26.54
N ILE A 11 3.06 -38.47 26.81
CA ILE A 11 2.57 -37.28 26.12
C ILE A 11 3.60 -36.15 26.34
N PRO A 12 4.04 -35.45 25.29
CA PRO A 12 5.07 -34.42 25.41
C PRO A 12 4.66 -33.34 26.41
N VAL A 13 5.61 -32.92 27.24
CA VAL A 13 5.41 -31.81 28.18
C VAL A 13 5.21 -30.53 27.39
N LEU A 14 4.00 -29.99 27.46
CA LEU A 14 3.62 -28.77 26.78
C LEU A 14 4.12 -27.55 27.55
N LEU A 15 4.60 -26.53 26.82
CA LEU A 15 5.05 -25.28 27.43
C LEU A 15 3.88 -24.56 28.14
N PRO A 16 4.12 -23.85 29.27
CA PRO A 16 3.04 -23.19 30.02
C PRO A 16 2.32 -22.08 29.27
N ARG A 17 2.99 -21.43 28.30
CA ARG A 17 2.44 -20.36 27.47
C ARG A 17 2.40 -20.79 26.02
N LEU A 18 1.36 -21.54 25.66
CA LEU A 18 1.09 -21.98 24.30
C LEU A 18 -0.16 -21.28 23.74
N VAL A 19 -0.18 -21.07 22.43
CA VAL A 19 -1.39 -20.66 21.73
C VAL A 19 -2.40 -21.80 21.76
N ALA A 20 -3.62 -21.51 22.22
CA ALA A 20 -4.72 -22.47 22.23
C ALA A 20 -5.35 -22.55 20.83
N ARG A 21 -5.22 -23.70 20.16
CA ARG A 21 -5.75 -23.93 18.80
C ARG A 21 -7.19 -24.43 18.82
N GLY A 22 -8.09 -23.71 19.50
CA GLY A 22 -9.46 -24.18 19.81
C GLY A 22 -10.26 -24.70 18.60
N ALA A 23 -10.15 -24.02 17.46
CA ALA A 23 -10.81 -24.46 16.22
C ALA A 23 -10.28 -25.81 15.70
N LEU A 24 -8.95 -26.03 15.72
CA LEU A 24 -8.34 -27.30 15.31
C LEU A 24 -8.63 -28.43 16.30
N LEU A 25 -8.64 -28.12 17.61
CA LEU A 25 -9.02 -29.07 18.64
C LEU A 25 -10.46 -29.53 18.46
N GLY A 26 -11.38 -28.61 18.16
CA GLY A 26 -12.77 -28.94 17.83
C GLY A 26 -12.92 -29.76 16.55
N GLN A 27 -12.05 -29.53 15.54
CA GLN A 27 -12.02 -30.38 14.35
C GLN A 27 -11.52 -31.80 14.65
N LEU A 28 -10.50 -31.95 15.51
CA LEU A 28 -10.00 -33.24 15.99
C LEU A 28 -11.02 -33.96 16.86
N ASP A 29 -11.85 -33.25 17.64
CA ASP A 29 -12.92 -33.85 18.44
C ASP A 29 -13.88 -34.72 17.59
N ARG A 30 -14.04 -34.43 16.29
CA ARG A 30 -14.82 -35.27 15.36
C ARG A 30 -14.26 -36.69 15.22
N VAL A 31 -13.01 -36.95 15.61
CA VAL A 31 -12.48 -38.32 15.66
C VAL A 31 -13.31 -39.19 16.60
N MET A 32 -13.97 -38.61 17.60
CA MET A 32 -14.86 -39.32 18.51
C MET A 32 -16.07 -39.92 17.79
N GLU A 33 -16.47 -39.38 16.64
CA GLU A 33 -17.50 -39.93 15.77
C GLU A 33 -16.93 -40.86 14.67
N GLY A 34 -15.60 -40.84 14.49
CA GLY A 34 -14.86 -41.61 13.49
C GLY A 34 -13.96 -42.69 14.09
N ARG A 35 -12.90 -43.06 13.35
CA ARG A 35 -11.90 -44.08 13.76
C ARG A 35 -10.46 -43.59 13.70
N LEU A 36 -10.16 -42.68 12.78
CA LEU A 36 -8.81 -42.23 12.49
C LEU A 36 -8.77 -40.70 12.36
N ALA A 37 -7.84 -40.06 13.06
CA ALA A 37 -7.45 -38.68 12.77
C ALA A 37 -6.01 -38.65 12.26
N VAL A 38 -5.79 -37.97 11.14
CA VAL A 38 -4.47 -37.81 10.52
C VAL A 38 -4.09 -36.34 10.50
N VAL A 39 -2.98 -36.01 11.15
CA VAL A 39 -2.36 -34.67 11.16
C VAL A 39 -1.09 -34.74 10.32
N SER A 40 -1.12 -34.17 9.11
CA SER A 40 -0.06 -34.33 8.10
C SER A 40 0.48 -32.97 7.65
N ALA A 41 1.71 -32.65 8.00
CA ALA A 41 2.39 -31.41 7.61
C ALA A 41 3.91 -31.53 7.72
N PRO A 42 4.71 -30.67 7.06
CA PRO A 42 6.15 -30.63 7.21
C PRO A 42 6.63 -30.47 8.66
N ALA A 43 7.94 -30.60 8.88
CA ALA A 43 8.53 -30.33 10.18
C ALA A 43 8.27 -28.87 10.63
N GLY A 44 8.10 -28.66 11.94
CA GLY A 44 7.94 -27.30 12.49
C GLY A 44 6.53 -26.68 12.40
N PHE A 45 5.51 -27.39 11.90
CA PHE A 45 4.10 -26.94 11.91
C PHE A 45 3.33 -27.29 13.20
N GLY A 46 4.02 -27.72 14.27
CA GLY A 46 3.40 -27.94 15.58
C GLY A 46 2.48 -29.17 15.69
N LYS A 47 2.65 -30.19 14.83
CA LYS A 47 1.85 -31.44 14.86
C LYS A 47 1.86 -32.11 16.24
N THR A 48 3.05 -32.41 16.77
CA THR A 48 3.26 -33.01 18.09
C THR A 48 2.61 -32.18 19.20
N THR A 49 2.75 -30.85 19.14
CA THR A 49 2.14 -29.92 20.11
C THR A 49 0.61 -29.96 20.04
N LEU A 50 0.02 -29.98 18.84
CA LEU A 50 -1.43 -30.06 18.65
C LEU A 50 -1.98 -31.40 19.15
N LEU A 51 -1.33 -32.51 18.80
CA LEU A 51 -1.70 -33.83 19.31
C LEU A 51 -1.61 -33.89 20.83
N GLY A 52 -0.54 -33.34 21.41
CA GLY A 52 -0.36 -33.25 22.85
C GLY A 52 -1.46 -32.43 23.54
N GLN A 53 -1.81 -31.25 22.99
CA GLN A 53 -2.90 -30.41 23.51
C GLN A 53 -4.23 -31.17 23.50
N TRP A 54 -4.53 -31.84 22.40
CA TRP A 54 -5.76 -32.61 22.26
C TRP A 54 -5.78 -33.81 23.23
N CYS A 55 -4.68 -34.56 23.34
CA CYS A 55 -4.57 -35.71 24.24
C CYS A 55 -4.71 -35.31 25.71
N GLN A 56 -4.09 -34.20 26.15
CA GLN A 56 -4.27 -33.68 27.51
C GLN A 56 -5.71 -33.26 27.77
N ALA A 57 -6.37 -32.61 26.80
CA ALA A 57 -7.78 -32.25 26.90
C ALA A 57 -8.69 -33.48 26.95
N ALA A 58 -8.39 -34.53 26.18
CA ALA A 58 -9.10 -35.80 26.19
C ALA A 58 -8.96 -36.52 27.54
N GLN A 59 -7.75 -36.58 28.11
CA GLN A 59 -7.51 -37.12 29.45
C GLN A 59 -8.29 -36.37 30.53
N ALA A 60 -8.35 -35.04 30.44
CA ALA A 60 -9.16 -34.22 31.37
C ALA A 60 -10.68 -34.51 31.26
N ARG A 61 -11.15 -35.02 30.11
CA ARG A 61 -12.53 -35.48 29.91
C ARG A 61 -12.75 -36.95 30.33
N GLY A 62 -11.72 -37.62 30.87
CA GLY A 62 -11.78 -39.01 31.32
C GLY A 62 -11.55 -40.06 30.24
N ILE A 63 -11.01 -39.68 29.07
CA ILE A 63 -10.64 -40.58 27.98
C ILE A 63 -9.23 -41.11 28.23
N ASP A 64 -9.02 -42.42 28.06
CA ASP A 64 -7.71 -43.02 28.24
C ASP A 64 -6.86 -42.86 26.97
N VAL A 65 -5.60 -42.46 27.12
CA VAL A 65 -4.70 -42.15 26.01
C VAL A 65 -3.39 -42.93 26.17
N ALA A 66 -3.10 -43.77 25.17
CA ALA A 66 -1.80 -44.39 24.94
C ALA A 66 -1.03 -43.55 23.92
N TRP A 67 0.12 -43.00 24.31
CA TRP A 67 1.00 -42.25 23.42
C TRP A 67 2.14 -43.13 22.92
N LEU A 68 2.54 -42.95 21.66
CA LEU A 68 3.69 -43.62 21.06
C LEU A 68 4.42 -42.71 20.07
N SER A 69 5.64 -42.32 20.40
CA SER A 69 6.56 -41.63 19.48
C SER A 69 7.45 -42.62 18.75
N LEU A 70 7.41 -42.60 17.42
CA LEU A 70 8.15 -43.51 16.55
C LEU A 70 9.49 -42.92 16.09
N GLY A 71 10.46 -43.81 15.85
CA GLY A 71 11.73 -43.55 15.18
C GLY A 71 12.05 -44.65 14.14
N GLU A 72 13.20 -44.56 13.50
CA GLU A 72 13.59 -45.45 12.38
C GLU A 72 13.58 -46.94 12.76
N ARG A 73 13.89 -47.27 14.01
CA ARG A 73 13.95 -48.66 14.50
C ARG A 73 12.58 -49.32 14.63
N GLU A 74 11.52 -48.53 14.72
CA GLU A 74 10.14 -49.03 14.83
C GLU A 74 9.47 -49.25 13.47
N ASN A 75 10.22 -49.10 12.36
CA ASN A 75 9.78 -49.52 11.03
C ASN A 75 9.72 -51.05 10.88
N GLU A 76 10.35 -51.81 11.78
CA GLU A 76 10.28 -53.27 11.82
C GLU A 76 8.94 -53.73 12.45
N PRO A 77 8.14 -54.60 11.79
CA PRO A 77 6.82 -55.01 12.27
C PRO A 77 6.78 -55.56 13.71
N GLY A 78 7.76 -56.40 14.09
CA GLY A 78 7.83 -56.98 15.43
C GLY A 78 8.02 -55.92 16.53
N ARG A 79 8.98 -55.01 16.31
CA ARG A 79 9.22 -53.89 17.24
C ARG A 79 8.04 -52.93 17.32
N LEU A 80 7.36 -52.67 16.21
CA LEU A 80 6.18 -51.82 16.21
C LEU A 80 5.10 -52.41 17.12
N ILE A 81 4.84 -53.72 17.01
CA ILE A 81 3.88 -54.44 17.87
C ILE A 81 4.30 -54.34 19.34
N ASP A 82 5.57 -54.58 19.67
CA ASP A 82 6.07 -54.48 21.04
C ASP A 82 5.84 -53.09 21.64
N HIS A 83 6.06 -52.04 20.84
CA HIS A 83 5.87 -50.66 21.28
C HIS A 83 4.38 -50.28 21.37
N ILE A 84 3.51 -50.81 20.50
CA ILE A 84 2.06 -50.64 20.64
C ILE A 84 1.56 -51.32 21.92
N ILE A 85 2.00 -52.55 22.19
CA ILE A 85 1.69 -53.26 23.45
C ILE A 85 2.23 -52.48 24.65
N GLY A 86 3.46 -51.97 24.56
CA GLY A 86 4.07 -51.15 25.61
C GLY A 86 3.30 -49.85 25.88
N ALA A 87 2.80 -49.19 24.84
CA ALA A 87 2.01 -47.96 24.97
C ALA A 87 0.65 -48.24 25.64
N LEU A 88 -0.05 -49.29 25.20
CA LEU A 88 -1.36 -49.66 25.73
C LEU A 88 -1.28 -50.23 27.16
N GLY A 89 -0.23 -50.98 27.48
CA GLY A 89 0.00 -51.51 28.82
C GLY A 89 0.22 -50.43 29.89
N ARG A 90 0.74 -49.26 29.51
CA ARG A 90 0.88 -48.10 30.41
C ARG A 90 -0.44 -47.42 30.74
N VAL A 91 -1.48 -47.65 29.93
CA VAL A 91 -2.85 -47.23 30.24
C VAL A 91 -3.48 -48.20 31.24
N SER A 92 -3.40 -49.51 30.95
CA SER A 92 -3.84 -50.56 31.86
C SER A 92 -3.21 -51.91 31.47
N GLU A 93 -2.67 -52.62 32.45
CA GLU A 93 -2.15 -53.99 32.26
C GLU A 93 -3.24 -54.98 31.81
N GLU A 94 -4.51 -54.71 32.12
CA GLU A 94 -5.64 -55.54 31.72
C GLU A 94 -5.85 -55.57 30.20
N ILE A 95 -5.54 -54.47 29.50
CA ILE A 95 -5.68 -54.36 28.05
C ILE A 95 -4.73 -55.31 27.33
N VAL A 96 -3.53 -55.49 27.89
CA VAL A 96 -2.46 -56.30 27.30
C VAL A 96 -2.22 -57.60 28.07
N ALA A 97 -3.13 -57.98 28.96
CA ALA A 97 -2.97 -59.14 29.83
C ALA A 97 -2.59 -60.39 29.01
N THR A 98 -1.60 -61.15 29.48
CA THR A 98 -1.00 -62.34 28.83
C THR A 98 -0.13 -62.07 27.58
N LEU A 99 -0.21 -60.91 26.93
CA LEU A 99 0.55 -60.63 25.70
C LEU A 99 2.08 -60.54 25.92
N PRO A 100 2.61 -59.81 26.92
CA PRO A 100 4.06 -59.72 27.13
C PRO A 100 4.73 -61.09 27.33
N ALA A 101 4.09 -61.99 28.08
CA ALA A 101 4.60 -63.34 28.32
C ALA A 101 4.55 -64.23 27.07
N ILE A 102 3.58 -64.01 26.18
CA ILE A 102 3.40 -64.76 24.93
C ILE A 102 4.43 -64.33 23.88
N VAL A 103 4.66 -63.02 23.77
CA VAL A 103 5.69 -62.46 22.89
C VAL A 103 7.09 -62.89 23.36
N ASP A 104 7.37 -62.81 24.67
CA ASP A 104 8.65 -63.27 25.24
C ASP A 104 8.87 -64.80 25.08
N ALA A 105 7.81 -65.62 25.03
CA ALA A 105 7.89 -67.09 24.94
C ALA A 105 8.06 -67.64 23.50
N SER A 106 7.79 -66.87 22.46
CA SER A 106 7.96 -67.29 21.06
C SER A 106 8.12 -66.09 20.12
N PRO A 107 9.37 -65.73 19.74
CA PRO A 107 9.64 -64.62 18.84
C PRO A 107 9.09 -64.79 17.41
N THR A 108 8.59 -65.99 17.07
CA THR A 108 8.08 -66.38 15.74
C THR A 108 6.55 -66.47 15.66
N LEU A 109 5.84 -65.98 16.68
CA LEU A 109 4.37 -65.97 16.68
C LEU A 109 3.80 -65.18 15.49
N LEU A 110 2.75 -65.71 14.87
CA LEU A 110 2.03 -65.04 13.79
C LEU A 110 1.37 -63.75 14.30
N VAL A 111 1.67 -62.63 13.65
CA VAL A 111 1.16 -61.27 13.95
C VAL A 111 -0.36 -61.26 14.19
N ASP A 112 -1.12 -62.07 13.45
CA ASP A 112 -2.57 -62.19 13.58
C ASP A 112 -3.05 -62.65 14.96
N VAL A 113 -2.30 -63.54 15.62
CA VAL A 113 -2.66 -64.04 16.97
C VAL A 113 -2.50 -62.92 18.00
N ILE A 114 -1.43 -62.13 17.87
CA ILE A 114 -1.15 -60.99 18.76
C ILE A 114 -2.22 -59.91 18.57
N LEU A 115 -2.51 -59.56 17.31
CA LEU A 115 -3.55 -58.59 16.97
C LEU A 115 -4.93 -59.01 17.49
N THR A 116 -5.32 -60.28 17.29
CA THR A 116 -6.61 -60.79 17.77
C THR A 116 -6.76 -60.64 19.29
N ARG A 117 -5.72 -61.02 20.05
CA ARG A 117 -5.71 -60.85 21.51
C ARG A 117 -5.76 -59.39 21.93
N LEU A 118 -5.00 -58.53 21.25
CA LEU A 118 -4.97 -57.10 21.53
C LEU A 118 -6.34 -56.45 21.29
N ILE A 119 -7.00 -56.76 20.18
CA ILE A 119 -8.36 -56.28 19.87
C ILE A 119 -9.36 -56.75 20.91
N ASN A 120 -9.29 -58.01 21.35
CA ASN A 120 -10.17 -58.53 22.41
C ASN A 120 -9.93 -57.83 23.75
N GLY A 121 -8.66 -57.56 24.11
CA GLY A 121 -8.31 -56.80 25.31
C GLY A 121 -8.85 -55.37 25.28
N ILE A 122 -8.69 -54.68 24.14
CA ILE A 122 -9.26 -53.33 23.91
C ILE A 122 -10.80 -53.36 23.96
N THR A 123 -11.43 -54.42 23.45
CA THR A 123 -12.90 -54.57 23.48
C THR A 123 -13.42 -54.79 24.91
N ALA A 124 -12.66 -55.51 25.75
CA ALA A 124 -12.99 -55.71 27.15
C ALA A 124 -12.84 -54.41 27.97
N TRP A 125 -11.98 -53.49 27.54
CA TRP A 125 -11.83 -52.17 28.13
C TRP A 125 -13.06 -51.30 27.83
N ARG A 126 -13.97 -51.13 28.80
CA ARG A 126 -15.26 -50.44 28.57
C ARG A 126 -15.18 -48.91 28.44
N ARG A 127 -13.99 -48.33 28.61
CA ARG A 127 -13.76 -46.88 28.50
C ARG A 127 -13.23 -46.53 27.11
N GLU A 128 -13.40 -45.26 26.73
CA GLU A 128 -12.86 -44.72 25.49
C GLU A 128 -11.33 -44.73 25.54
N LEU A 129 -10.70 -45.33 24.54
CA LEU A 129 -9.26 -45.53 24.43
C LEU A 129 -8.73 -44.97 23.11
N ILE A 130 -7.61 -44.27 23.21
CA ILE A 130 -6.97 -43.62 22.08
C ILE A 130 -5.52 -44.06 21.99
N LEU A 131 -5.09 -44.49 20.80
CA LEU A 131 -3.68 -44.66 20.47
C LEU A 131 -3.21 -43.46 19.65
N ALA A 132 -2.43 -42.57 20.27
CA ALA A 132 -1.81 -41.43 19.63
C ALA A 132 -0.39 -41.80 19.16
N ILE A 133 -0.18 -41.82 17.85
CA ILE A 133 1.09 -42.17 17.20
C ILE A 133 1.70 -40.89 16.62
N ASP A 134 2.85 -40.50 17.16
CA ASP A 134 3.63 -39.38 16.65
C ASP A 134 4.80 -39.84 15.77
N ASP A 135 5.16 -38.99 14.80
CA ASP A 135 6.22 -39.23 13.82
C ASP A 135 6.04 -40.52 12.98
N ALA A 136 4.81 -40.84 12.58
CA ALA A 136 4.46 -42.02 11.78
C ALA A 136 5.06 -42.07 10.36
N HIS A 137 5.77 -41.03 9.93
CA HIS A 137 6.53 -40.99 8.67
C HIS A 137 7.72 -41.98 8.66
N PHE A 138 8.18 -42.45 9.83
CA PHE A 138 9.20 -43.50 9.91
C PHE A 138 8.69 -44.88 9.46
N LEU A 139 7.37 -45.09 9.42
CA LEU A 139 6.76 -46.33 8.94
C LEU A 139 6.68 -46.30 7.41
N THR A 140 7.69 -46.90 6.78
CA THR A 140 7.81 -47.04 5.32
C THR A 140 7.65 -48.49 4.88
N ASP A 141 7.81 -49.47 5.79
CA ASP A 141 7.58 -50.88 5.52
C ASP A 141 6.07 -51.18 5.36
N PRO A 142 5.64 -51.78 4.23
CA PRO A 142 4.24 -52.17 4.03
C PRO A 142 3.70 -53.11 5.11
N GLU A 143 4.52 -54.00 5.68
CA GLU A 143 4.10 -54.93 6.73
C GLU A 143 3.83 -54.19 8.06
N ALA A 144 4.62 -53.15 8.35
CA ALA A 144 4.39 -52.28 9.50
C ALA A 144 3.08 -51.48 9.35
N GLY A 145 2.80 -50.99 8.14
CA GLY A 145 1.52 -50.35 7.82
C GLY A 145 0.33 -51.31 7.93
N ALA A 146 0.50 -52.58 7.51
CA ALA A 146 -0.54 -53.60 7.57
C ALA A 146 -1.03 -53.88 9.00
N ILE A 147 -0.16 -53.77 10.01
CA ILE A 147 -0.51 -53.86 11.44
C ILE A 147 -1.51 -52.77 11.82
N LEU A 148 -1.26 -51.53 11.42
CA LEU A 148 -2.15 -50.40 11.71
C LEU A 148 -3.47 -50.51 10.95
N ASP A 149 -3.43 -50.96 9.68
CA ASP A 149 -4.63 -51.26 8.89
C ASP A 149 -5.50 -52.32 9.58
N ALA A 150 -4.90 -53.38 10.12
CA ALA A 150 -5.62 -54.43 10.82
C ALA A 150 -6.27 -53.91 12.12
N LEU A 151 -5.54 -53.11 12.90
CA LEU A 151 -6.09 -52.45 14.09
C LEU A 151 -7.30 -51.56 13.74
N LEU A 152 -7.23 -50.79 12.66
CA LEU A 152 -8.34 -49.92 12.22
C LEU A 152 -9.54 -50.70 11.66
N ALA A 153 -9.28 -51.82 10.97
CA ALA A 153 -10.31 -52.68 10.40
C ALA A 153 -11.17 -53.31 11.50
N TYR A 154 -10.52 -53.86 12.53
CA TYR A 154 -11.16 -54.60 13.62
C TYR A 154 -11.38 -53.76 14.90
N ALA A 155 -11.07 -52.46 14.87
CA ALA A 155 -11.26 -51.55 16.01
C ALA A 155 -12.69 -51.62 16.58
N PRO A 156 -12.87 -51.86 17.89
CA PRO A 156 -14.16 -51.72 18.55
C PRO A 156 -14.57 -50.24 18.65
N ARG A 157 -15.84 -49.98 19.02
CA ARG A 157 -16.40 -48.60 19.04
C ARG A 157 -15.69 -47.66 20.01
N ASN A 158 -15.05 -48.20 21.04
CA ASN A 158 -14.34 -47.47 22.07
C ASN A 158 -12.86 -47.19 21.71
N PHE A 159 -12.37 -47.59 20.52
CA PHE A 159 -10.97 -47.47 20.14
C PHE A 159 -10.75 -46.60 18.90
N ARG A 160 -9.80 -45.66 18.99
CA ARG A 160 -9.45 -44.72 17.92
C ARG A 160 -7.95 -44.52 17.80
N ILE A 161 -7.50 -44.13 16.62
CA ILE A 161 -6.09 -43.82 16.35
C ILE A 161 -5.95 -42.35 15.95
N LEU A 162 -5.03 -41.64 16.60
CA LEU A 162 -4.53 -40.33 16.19
C LEU A 162 -3.14 -40.53 15.59
N LEU A 163 -2.89 -39.97 14.41
CA LEU A 163 -1.63 -40.17 13.69
C LEU A 163 -1.06 -38.83 13.24
N ALA A 164 0.18 -38.53 13.63
CA ALA A 164 0.94 -37.39 13.10
C ALA A 164 2.04 -37.86 12.14
N THR A 165 2.13 -37.24 10.96
CA THR A 165 3.13 -37.58 9.93
C THR A 165 3.63 -36.36 9.17
N ARG A 166 4.78 -36.50 8.50
CA ARG A 166 5.40 -35.47 7.65
C ARG A 166 5.08 -35.63 6.16
N GLY A 167 4.33 -36.65 5.76
CA GLY A 167 4.02 -36.92 4.35
C GLY A 167 3.26 -38.21 4.19
N HIS A 168 3.99 -39.29 3.95
CA HIS A 168 3.45 -40.64 3.85
C HIS A 168 2.54 -40.98 5.04
N VAL A 169 1.33 -41.46 4.76
CA VAL A 169 0.40 -41.97 5.76
C VAL A 169 0.46 -43.49 5.70
N PRO A 170 0.92 -44.18 6.75
CA PRO A 170 1.21 -45.61 6.71
C PRO A 170 -0.05 -46.50 6.82
N VAL A 171 -1.21 -46.01 6.40
CA VAL A 171 -2.50 -46.72 6.44
C VAL A 171 -3.37 -46.43 5.22
N LYS A 172 -4.27 -47.35 4.88
CA LYS A 172 -5.21 -47.23 3.75
C LYS A 172 -6.38 -46.33 4.11
N VAL A 173 -6.20 -45.02 3.90
CA VAL A 173 -7.19 -43.99 4.27
C VAL A 173 -8.45 -43.98 3.39
N ALA A 174 -8.35 -44.38 2.12
CA ALA A 174 -9.43 -44.19 1.13
C ALA A 174 -10.78 -44.82 1.56
N THR A 175 -10.75 -46.06 2.03
CA THR A 175 -11.96 -46.80 2.45
C THR A 175 -12.60 -46.18 3.69
N LEU A 176 -11.80 -45.74 4.67
CA LEU A 176 -12.30 -45.08 5.87
C LEU A 176 -12.86 -43.69 5.55
N ARG A 177 -12.23 -42.97 4.60
CA ARG A 177 -12.68 -41.65 4.16
C ARG A 177 -14.04 -41.71 3.47
N MET A 178 -14.28 -42.69 2.59
CA MET A 178 -15.60 -42.87 1.96
C MET A 178 -16.72 -43.12 2.98
N ARG A 179 -16.39 -43.72 4.13
CA ARG A 179 -17.34 -43.99 5.22
C ARG A 179 -17.48 -42.83 6.21
N GLY A 180 -16.80 -41.70 5.99
CA GLY A 180 -16.81 -40.56 6.91
C GLY A 180 -16.07 -40.81 8.24
N LEU A 181 -15.24 -41.85 8.32
CA LEU A 181 -14.58 -42.27 9.57
C LEU A 181 -13.19 -41.63 9.78
N VAL A 182 -12.81 -40.66 8.94
CA VAL A 182 -11.48 -40.03 8.95
C VAL A 182 -11.58 -38.52 9.11
N VAL A 183 -10.87 -37.99 10.10
CA VAL A 183 -10.55 -36.56 10.20
C VAL A 183 -9.14 -36.34 9.64
N ARG A 184 -8.95 -35.37 8.75
CA ARG A 184 -7.61 -35.03 8.23
C ARG A 184 -7.36 -33.54 8.40
N LEU A 185 -6.24 -33.21 9.06
CA LEU A 185 -5.68 -31.87 9.13
C LEU A 185 -4.37 -31.85 8.35
N ASP A 186 -4.22 -30.87 7.45
CA ASP A 186 -3.02 -30.70 6.66
C ASP A 186 -2.23 -29.44 7.07
N GLU A 187 -1.15 -29.16 6.34
CA GLU A 187 -0.34 -27.96 6.53
C GLU A 187 -1.17 -26.67 6.55
N THR A 188 -2.16 -26.54 5.66
CA THR A 188 -2.96 -25.31 5.54
C THR A 188 -3.78 -25.05 6.80
N ALA A 189 -4.33 -26.11 7.39
CA ALA A 189 -5.04 -26.03 8.67
C ALA A 189 -4.09 -25.70 9.84
N LEU A 190 -2.84 -26.19 9.79
CA LEU A 190 -1.87 -26.04 10.89
C LEU A 190 -1.16 -24.68 10.92
N ARG A 191 -1.09 -23.95 9.80
CA ARG A 191 -0.53 -22.58 9.74
C ARG A 191 -1.16 -21.70 10.81
N PHE A 192 -0.35 -20.87 11.48
CA PHE A 192 -0.90 -19.83 12.34
C PHE A 192 -1.69 -18.83 11.51
N SER A 193 -2.90 -18.52 11.95
CA SER A 193 -3.62 -17.33 11.51
C SER A 193 -2.89 -16.06 11.98
N LEU A 194 -3.25 -14.90 11.45
CA LEU A 194 -2.71 -13.64 11.94
C LEU A 194 -3.00 -13.45 13.45
N GLU A 195 -4.20 -13.82 13.90
CA GLU A 195 -4.60 -13.76 15.31
C GLU A 195 -3.74 -14.71 16.18
N GLU A 196 -3.48 -15.93 15.70
CA GLU A 196 -2.63 -16.90 16.38
C GLU A 196 -1.17 -16.43 16.41
N ALA A 197 -0.68 -15.79 15.34
CA ALA A 197 0.65 -15.19 15.29
C ALA A 197 0.79 -14.01 16.28
N VAL A 198 -0.24 -13.16 16.39
CA VAL A 198 -0.30 -12.09 17.42
C VAL A 198 -0.28 -12.70 18.82
N SER A 199 -1.12 -13.70 19.07
CA SER A 199 -1.20 -14.40 20.36
C SER A 199 0.13 -15.06 20.74
N PHE A 200 0.82 -15.64 19.75
CA PHE A 200 2.13 -16.23 19.94
C PHE A 200 3.20 -15.17 20.24
N LEU A 201 3.41 -14.20 19.35
CA LEU A 201 4.51 -13.24 19.44
C LEU A 201 4.35 -12.25 20.60
N ASN A 202 3.14 -11.74 20.82
CA ASN A 202 2.89 -10.76 21.87
C ASN A 202 2.38 -11.40 23.15
N GLY A 203 1.44 -12.36 23.06
CA GLY A 203 0.86 -13.00 24.24
C GLY A 203 1.81 -14.00 24.90
N CYS A 204 2.35 -14.96 24.14
CA CYS A 204 3.19 -16.01 24.70
C CYS A 204 4.63 -15.55 24.91
N ARG A 205 5.20 -14.82 23.93
CA ARG A 205 6.62 -14.39 23.94
C ARG A 205 6.86 -12.98 24.52
N GLY A 206 5.84 -12.13 24.58
CA GLY A 206 5.97 -10.80 25.20
C GLY A 206 6.79 -9.78 24.41
N LEU A 207 6.86 -9.90 23.07
CA LEU A 207 7.71 -9.04 22.24
C LEU A 207 7.17 -7.62 22.01
N SER A 208 5.88 -7.38 22.26
CA SER A 208 5.19 -6.10 22.06
C SER A 208 5.39 -5.50 20.66
N LEU A 209 5.32 -6.33 19.62
CA LEU A 209 5.42 -5.92 18.22
C LEU A 209 4.15 -5.19 17.76
N ALA A 210 4.32 -4.19 16.89
CA ALA A 210 3.21 -3.47 16.26
C ALA A 210 2.61 -4.27 15.08
N ASP A 211 1.35 -4.00 14.71
CA ASP A 211 0.64 -4.74 13.66
C ASP A 211 1.40 -4.83 12.31
N PRO A 212 2.07 -3.78 11.80
CA PRO A 212 2.83 -3.89 10.55
C PRO A 212 4.03 -4.85 10.66
N GLU A 213 4.65 -4.96 11.83
CA GLU A 213 5.78 -5.85 12.08
C GLU A 213 5.32 -7.31 12.14
N ILE A 214 4.19 -7.55 12.79
CA ILE A 214 3.56 -8.87 12.86
C ILE A 214 3.10 -9.30 11.47
N LEU A 215 2.49 -8.40 10.70
CA LEU A 215 2.08 -8.69 9.33
C LEU A 215 3.28 -9.02 8.44
N ALA A 216 4.42 -8.33 8.61
CA ALA A 216 5.64 -8.63 7.87
C ALA A 216 6.19 -10.03 8.21
N LEU A 217 6.23 -10.40 9.49
CA LEU A 217 6.63 -11.76 9.92
C LEU A 217 5.65 -12.82 9.42
N GLN A 218 4.35 -12.56 9.54
CA GLN A 218 3.31 -13.47 9.07
C GLN A 218 3.40 -13.69 7.56
N THR A 219 3.67 -12.65 6.79
CA THR A 219 3.82 -12.74 5.33
C THR A 219 5.05 -13.57 4.95
N ARG A 220 6.20 -13.37 5.64
CA ARG A 220 7.44 -14.09 5.33
C ARG A 220 7.44 -15.55 5.80
N THR A 221 6.85 -15.80 6.97
CA THR A 221 6.77 -17.14 7.55
C THR A 221 5.58 -17.94 7.05
N GLU A 222 4.59 -17.28 6.43
CA GLU A 222 3.29 -17.84 6.04
C GLU A 222 2.58 -18.62 7.16
N GLY A 223 2.80 -18.21 8.42
CA GLY A 223 2.26 -18.90 9.60
C GLY A 223 3.02 -20.17 10.00
N TRP A 224 4.21 -20.42 9.46
CA TRP A 224 5.09 -21.53 9.87
C TRP A 224 5.59 -21.32 11.31
N ILE A 225 5.10 -22.16 12.22
CA ILE A 225 5.29 -21.99 13.67
C ILE A 225 6.78 -22.03 14.06
N ALA A 226 7.58 -22.93 13.48
CA ALA A 226 9.00 -22.99 13.77
C ALA A 226 9.75 -21.73 13.31
N ALA A 227 9.43 -21.17 12.14
CA ALA A 227 10.04 -19.89 11.73
C ALA A 227 9.62 -18.73 12.62
N LEU A 228 8.36 -18.68 13.07
CA LEU A 228 7.91 -17.69 14.05
C LEU A 228 8.63 -17.86 15.40
N GLN A 229 8.85 -19.11 15.83
CA GLN A 229 9.61 -19.42 17.04
C GLN A 229 11.06 -18.95 16.92
N LEU A 230 11.75 -19.25 15.80
CA LEU A 230 13.12 -18.80 15.56
C LEU A 230 13.21 -17.27 15.43
N ALA A 231 12.27 -16.64 14.72
CA ALA A 231 12.15 -15.18 14.67
C ALA A 231 12.02 -14.57 16.07
N SER A 232 11.19 -15.18 16.92
CA SER A 232 10.96 -14.68 18.28
C SER A 232 12.20 -14.79 19.17
N LEU A 233 13.02 -15.84 19.00
CA LEU A 233 14.28 -16.00 19.74
C LEU A 233 15.27 -14.91 19.34
N ALA A 234 15.51 -14.73 18.04
CA ALA A 234 16.41 -13.70 17.54
C ALA A 234 15.95 -12.27 17.90
N LEU A 235 14.64 -12.01 17.91
CA LEU A 235 14.08 -10.71 18.35
C LEU A 235 14.21 -10.46 19.85
N THR A 236 14.30 -11.51 20.66
CA THR A 236 14.51 -11.39 22.11
C THR A 236 15.97 -10.99 22.41
N GLU A 237 16.90 -11.40 21.56
CA GLU A 237 18.34 -11.11 21.69
C GLU A 237 18.75 -9.76 21.09
N ALA A 238 17.93 -9.17 20.21
CA ALA A 238 18.21 -7.91 19.53
C ALA A 238 17.83 -6.65 20.35
N GLU A 239 18.72 -5.65 20.39
CA GLU A 239 18.43 -4.32 20.95
C GLU A 239 17.30 -3.60 20.16
N THR A 240 16.53 -2.72 20.83
CA THR A 240 15.32 -2.07 20.29
C THR A 240 15.52 -1.28 18.99
N GLY A 241 16.73 -0.77 18.73
CA GLY A 241 17.07 -0.07 17.49
C GLY A 241 17.32 -0.97 16.28
N ASP A 242 17.58 -2.27 16.50
CA ASP A 242 17.95 -3.24 15.47
C ASP A 242 16.77 -4.09 14.98
N ARG A 243 15.62 -4.03 15.67
CA ARG A 243 14.41 -4.82 15.36
C ARG A 243 13.87 -4.59 13.96
N ALA A 244 13.68 -3.33 13.55
CA ALA A 244 13.18 -2.99 12.21
C ALA A 244 14.19 -3.38 11.11
N ARG A 245 15.48 -3.42 11.42
CA ARG A 245 16.51 -3.89 10.49
C ARG A 245 16.48 -5.42 10.38
N PHE A 246 16.43 -6.11 11.51
CA PHE A 246 16.28 -7.57 11.56
C PHE A 246 15.03 -8.03 10.78
N LEU A 247 13.87 -7.42 11.02
CA LEU A 247 12.63 -7.77 10.30
C LEU A 247 12.73 -7.60 8.78
N ARG A 248 13.52 -6.63 8.31
CA ARG A 248 13.80 -6.47 6.86
C ARG A 248 14.73 -7.54 6.33
N GLN A 249 15.68 -8.01 7.13
CA GLN A 249 16.71 -8.98 6.76
C GLN A 249 16.30 -10.44 7.02
N PHE A 250 15.25 -10.68 7.81
CA PHE A 250 14.76 -12.01 8.17
C PHE A 250 14.31 -12.80 6.95
N SER A 251 15.11 -13.76 6.53
CA SER A 251 14.90 -14.58 5.34
C SER A 251 15.24 -16.04 5.64
N GLY A 252 14.94 -16.94 4.70
CA GLY A 252 15.32 -18.35 4.81
C GLY A 252 16.82 -18.61 4.94
N ALA A 253 17.66 -17.63 4.59
CA ALA A 253 19.11 -17.66 4.71
C ALA A 253 19.62 -17.19 6.09
N SER A 254 18.72 -16.85 7.03
CA SER A 254 19.09 -16.42 8.39
C SER A 254 19.50 -17.62 9.24
N GLY A 255 20.63 -17.48 9.96
CA GLY A 255 21.36 -18.55 10.69
C GLY A 255 20.54 -19.76 11.12
N ASP A 256 19.73 -19.62 12.17
CA ASP A 256 19.01 -20.76 12.77
C ASP A 256 17.98 -21.40 11.84
N ILE A 257 17.34 -20.63 10.96
CA ILE A 257 16.38 -21.16 9.98
C ILE A 257 17.12 -21.95 8.90
N ALA A 258 18.23 -21.38 8.41
CA ALA A 258 19.06 -22.04 7.42
C ALA A 258 19.66 -23.33 7.97
N GLU A 259 20.14 -23.33 9.22
CA GLU A 259 20.68 -24.52 9.88
C GLU A 259 19.62 -25.62 10.02
N PHE A 260 18.43 -25.27 10.52
CA PHE A 260 17.31 -26.20 10.61
C PHE A 260 16.96 -26.80 9.24
N LEU A 261 16.74 -25.96 8.23
CA LEU A 261 16.39 -26.44 6.89
C LEU A 261 17.51 -27.27 6.26
N LEU A 262 18.78 -26.94 6.51
CA LEU A 262 19.91 -27.72 6.02
C LEU A 262 20.00 -29.10 6.68
N GLN A 263 19.90 -29.17 8.01
CA GLN A 263 20.08 -30.40 8.78
C GLN A 263 18.85 -31.32 8.73
N ASP A 264 17.65 -30.77 8.90
CA ASP A 264 16.42 -31.56 9.02
C ASP A 264 15.71 -31.84 7.70
N VAL A 265 15.96 -31.02 6.67
CA VAL A 265 15.30 -31.14 5.36
C VAL A 265 16.29 -31.54 4.29
N ILE A 266 17.26 -30.68 3.95
CA ILE A 266 18.16 -30.88 2.80
C ILE A 266 19.08 -32.10 2.98
N ALA A 267 19.62 -32.35 4.17
CA ALA A 267 20.55 -33.45 4.43
C ALA A 267 19.96 -34.85 4.20
N ARG A 268 18.62 -34.98 4.17
CA ARG A 268 17.90 -36.25 3.98
C ARG A 268 17.50 -36.50 2.52
N LEU A 269 17.79 -35.56 1.61
CA LEU A 269 17.38 -35.64 0.20
C LEU A 269 18.45 -36.29 -0.68
N SER A 270 18.01 -36.92 -1.77
CA SER A 270 18.93 -37.45 -2.78
C SER A 270 19.65 -36.30 -3.52
N PRO A 271 20.90 -36.50 -3.99
CA PRO A 271 21.63 -35.47 -4.72
C PRO A 271 20.88 -34.93 -5.95
N GLY A 272 20.17 -35.79 -6.68
CA GLY A 272 19.38 -35.39 -7.84
C GLY A 272 18.18 -34.50 -7.49
N LEU A 273 17.52 -34.76 -6.35
CA LEU A 273 16.41 -33.92 -5.88
C LEU A 273 16.90 -32.56 -5.39
N ILE A 274 18.05 -32.50 -4.74
CA ILE A 274 18.69 -31.24 -4.33
C ILE A 274 19.01 -30.39 -5.57
N ASP A 275 19.64 -30.98 -6.59
CA ASP A 275 19.94 -30.26 -7.84
C ASP A 275 18.67 -29.70 -8.50
N PHE A 276 17.60 -30.49 -8.56
CA PHE A 276 16.31 -30.04 -9.10
C PHE A 276 15.71 -28.86 -8.30
N LEU A 277 15.70 -28.96 -6.96
CA LEU A 277 15.21 -27.89 -6.07
C LEU A 277 16.03 -26.60 -6.26
N LEU A 278 17.35 -26.68 -6.33
CA LEU A 278 18.23 -25.53 -6.53
C LEU A 278 17.99 -24.87 -7.90
N ARG A 279 17.96 -25.64 -8.98
CA ARG A 279 17.80 -25.11 -10.34
C ARG A 279 16.42 -24.47 -10.60
N THR A 280 15.39 -24.93 -9.90
CA THR A 280 14.02 -24.41 -10.03
C THR A 280 13.70 -23.29 -9.02
N ALA A 281 14.56 -23.05 -8.01
CA ALA A 281 14.33 -22.06 -6.97
C ALA A 281 14.27 -20.60 -7.48
N ILE A 282 14.79 -20.33 -8.68
CA ILE A 282 14.70 -19.01 -9.30
C ILE A 282 13.27 -18.65 -9.73
N LEU A 283 12.37 -19.63 -9.84
CA LEU A 283 11.00 -19.44 -10.27
C LEU A 283 10.10 -19.09 -9.09
N ASP A 284 9.32 -18.02 -9.22
CA ASP A 284 8.33 -17.63 -8.20
C ASP A 284 7.10 -18.54 -8.22
N TRP A 285 6.79 -19.10 -9.38
CA TRP A 285 5.76 -20.10 -9.60
C TRP A 285 6.17 -20.97 -10.79
N PHE A 286 5.72 -22.22 -10.83
CA PHE A 286 6.02 -23.12 -11.93
C PHE A 286 5.07 -24.32 -11.98
N ASP A 287 4.92 -24.86 -13.18
CA ASP A 287 4.39 -26.20 -13.41
C ASP A 287 5.54 -27.13 -13.82
N ALA A 288 5.21 -28.39 -14.09
CA ALA A 288 6.22 -29.37 -14.47
C ALA A 288 6.90 -29.06 -15.82
N ASP A 289 6.21 -28.38 -16.74
CA ASP A 289 6.76 -28.01 -18.04
C ASP A 289 7.81 -26.91 -17.91
N LEU A 290 7.49 -25.84 -17.16
CA LEU A 290 8.44 -24.77 -16.87
C LEU A 290 9.62 -25.29 -16.03
N ALA A 291 9.37 -26.15 -15.04
CA ALA A 291 10.43 -26.78 -14.26
C ALA A 291 11.36 -27.63 -15.11
N ALA A 292 10.85 -28.42 -16.07
CA ALA A 292 11.68 -29.19 -16.99
C ALA A 292 12.51 -28.27 -17.89
N ALA A 293 11.87 -27.23 -18.46
CA ALA A 293 12.52 -26.26 -19.33
C ALA A 293 13.63 -25.46 -18.63
N VAL A 294 13.53 -25.24 -17.31
CA VAL A 294 14.51 -24.46 -16.51
C VAL A 294 15.54 -25.32 -15.80
N SER A 295 15.18 -26.52 -15.30
CA SER A 295 16.15 -27.45 -14.70
C SER A 295 16.97 -28.21 -15.73
N GLY A 296 16.33 -28.63 -16.83
CA GLY A 296 16.94 -29.40 -17.93
C GLY A 296 16.71 -30.89 -17.74
N GLN A 297 15.87 -31.23 -16.77
CA GLN A 297 15.52 -32.58 -16.38
C GLN A 297 14.13 -32.91 -16.92
N GLU A 298 14.03 -33.91 -17.79
CA GLU A 298 12.75 -34.32 -18.41
C GLU A 298 11.79 -35.00 -17.40
N ASP A 299 12.32 -35.50 -16.27
CA ASP A 299 11.57 -36.17 -15.20
C ASP A 299 10.94 -35.20 -14.18
N ALA A 300 10.82 -33.90 -14.49
CA ALA A 300 10.28 -32.87 -13.59
C ALA A 300 8.91 -33.21 -12.98
N ARG A 301 8.03 -33.91 -13.71
CA ARG A 301 6.73 -34.39 -13.18
C ARG A 301 6.89 -35.46 -12.10
N ALA A 302 7.90 -36.32 -12.21
CA ALA A 302 8.19 -37.32 -11.18
C ALA A 302 8.81 -36.64 -9.95
N ARG A 303 9.75 -35.71 -10.17
CA ARG A 303 10.38 -34.90 -9.09
C ARG A 303 9.35 -34.10 -8.31
N LEU A 304 8.43 -33.42 -8.97
CA LEU A 304 7.37 -32.66 -8.29
C LEU A 304 6.48 -33.56 -7.41
N ARG A 305 6.14 -34.76 -7.89
CA ARG A 305 5.39 -35.74 -7.08
C ARG A 305 6.20 -36.25 -5.89
N GLU A 306 7.51 -36.43 -6.04
CA GLU A 306 8.43 -36.78 -4.95
C GLU A 306 8.47 -35.68 -3.88
N ILE A 307 8.63 -34.41 -4.29
CA ILE A 307 8.63 -33.23 -3.41
C ILE A 307 7.31 -33.10 -2.66
N GLU A 308 6.20 -33.26 -3.38
CA GLU A 308 4.84 -33.17 -2.82
C GLU A 308 4.55 -34.30 -1.83
N ALA A 309 4.90 -35.55 -2.18
CA ALA A 309 4.72 -36.70 -1.28
C ALA A 309 5.54 -36.59 0.00
N ALA A 310 6.72 -35.98 -0.09
CA ALA A 310 7.59 -35.71 1.04
C ALA A 310 7.23 -34.42 1.81
N ASN A 311 6.20 -33.66 1.38
CA ASN A 311 5.85 -32.32 1.87
C ASN A 311 7.08 -31.40 2.01
N LEU A 312 7.91 -31.30 0.98
CA LEU A 312 9.11 -30.46 0.96
C LEU A 312 8.76 -29.00 0.61
N PHE A 313 7.91 -28.39 1.43
CA PHE A 313 7.57 -26.96 1.36
C PHE A 313 7.12 -26.50 -0.03
N LEU A 314 6.44 -27.37 -0.77
CA LEU A 314 5.84 -27.09 -2.06
C LEU A 314 4.36 -26.76 -1.87
N VAL A 315 3.97 -25.56 -2.29
CA VAL A 315 2.63 -25.01 -2.11
C VAL A 315 1.88 -25.05 -3.44
N PRO A 316 0.76 -25.79 -3.54
CA PRO A 316 -0.08 -25.76 -4.74
C PRO A 316 -0.81 -24.41 -4.85
N LEU A 317 -0.85 -23.85 -6.06
CA LEU A 317 -1.51 -22.58 -6.38
C LEU A 317 -2.91 -22.75 -6.99
N ASN A 318 -3.26 -23.97 -7.40
CA ASN A 318 -4.57 -24.32 -7.96
C ASN A 318 -5.11 -25.64 -7.40
N ALA A 319 -6.42 -25.84 -7.53
CA ALA A 319 -7.12 -27.02 -7.01
C ALA A 319 -6.69 -28.30 -7.73
N GLU A 320 -6.31 -28.20 -9.01
CA GLU A 320 -5.84 -29.31 -9.83
C GLU A 320 -4.40 -29.73 -9.48
N ARG A 321 -3.70 -28.97 -8.62
CA ARG A 321 -2.31 -29.24 -8.19
C ARG A 321 -1.37 -29.44 -9.38
N THR A 322 -1.46 -28.53 -10.34
CA THR A 322 -0.56 -28.49 -11.51
C THR A 322 0.38 -27.30 -11.48
N LEU A 323 0.02 -26.27 -10.72
CA LEU A 323 0.79 -25.05 -10.53
C LEU A 323 1.28 -24.97 -9.09
N PHE A 324 2.57 -24.68 -8.90
CA PHE A 324 3.21 -24.71 -7.60
C PHE A 324 4.09 -23.49 -7.38
N ARG A 325 4.40 -23.22 -6.11
CA ARG A 325 5.53 -22.40 -5.68
C ARG A 325 6.21 -23.05 -4.49
N TYR A 326 7.48 -22.71 -4.26
CA TYR A 326 8.10 -23.01 -2.98
C TYR A 326 7.59 -22.07 -1.89
N HIS A 327 7.57 -22.54 -0.65
CA HIS A 327 7.39 -21.69 0.52
C HIS A 327 8.49 -20.62 0.56
N HIS A 328 8.16 -19.38 0.90
CA HIS A 328 9.07 -18.23 0.73
C HIS A 328 10.45 -18.41 1.38
N LEU A 329 10.49 -18.82 2.66
CA LEU A 329 11.75 -19.11 3.37
C LEU A 329 12.53 -20.28 2.75
N PHE A 330 11.85 -21.29 2.21
CA PHE A 330 12.55 -22.40 1.57
C PHE A 330 13.16 -21.95 0.23
N ALA A 331 12.41 -21.16 -0.55
CA ALA A 331 12.90 -20.57 -1.80
C ALA A 331 14.15 -19.70 -1.57
N ASP A 332 14.15 -18.86 -0.53
CA ASP A 332 15.29 -18.00 -0.19
C ASP A 332 16.57 -18.78 0.13
N LEU A 333 16.45 -19.85 0.93
CA LEU A 333 17.56 -20.75 1.22
C LEU A 333 18.06 -21.41 -0.07
N LEU A 334 17.16 -21.96 -0.89
CA LEU A 334 17.53 -22.64 -2.13
C LEU A 334 18.23 -21.69 -3.11
N ARG A 335 17.75 -20.44 -3.26
CA ARG A 335 18.41 -19.40 -4.07
C ARG A 335 19.82 -19.08 -3.56
N THR A 336 19.98 -19.00 -2.24
CA THR A 336 21.28 -18.76 -1.61
C THR A 336 22.24 -19.93 -1.87
N LEU A 337 21.77 -21.17 -1.72
CA LEU A 337 22.55 -22.36 -2.00
C LEU A 337 22.89 -22.51 -3.49
N LEU A 338 21.99 -22.12 -4.40
CA LEU A 338 22.24 -22.10 -5.83
C LEU A 338 23.41 -21.15 -6.16
N VAL A 339 23.39 -19.93 -5.62
CA VAL A 339 24.47 -18.95 -5.82
C VAL A 339 25.80 -19.45 -5.24
N GLN A 340 25.77 -20.17 -4.11
CA GLN A 340 26.98 -20.71 -3.48
C GLN A 340 27.55 -21.94 -4.21
N ARG A 341 26.70 -22.84 -4.71
CA ARG A 341 27.13 -24.13 -5.29
C ARG A 341 27.27 -24.11 -6.80
N HIS A 342 26.43 -23.35 -7.50
CA HIS A 342 26.35 -23.29 -8.96
C HIS A 342 26.19 -21.84 -9.48
N PRO A 343 27.08 -20.90 -9.10
CA PRO A 343 27.00 -19.51 -9.58
C PRO A 343 27.06 -19.41 -11.11
N GLU A 344 27.77 -20.34 -11.77
CA GLU A 344 27.92 -20.42 -13.22
C GLU A 344 26.60 -20.71 -13.95
N ASP A 345 25.69 -21.44 -13.32
CA ASP A 345 24.42 -21.84 -13.93
C ASP A 345 23.35 -20.75 -13.86
N LEU A 346 23.48 -19.80 -12.92
CA LEU A 346 22.42 -18.82 -12.61
C LEU A 346 21.94 -18.04 -13.84
N ILE A 347 22.88 -17.53 -14.65
CA ILE A 347 22.57 -16.79 -15.88
C ILE A 347 21.84 -17.69 -16.89
N ALA A 348 22.31 -18.93 -17.08
CA ALA A 348 21.71 -19.86 -18.01
C ALA A 348 20.28 -20.27 -17.60
N LEU A 349 20.05 -20.49 -16.30
CA LEU A 349 18.73 -20.81 -15.74
C LEU A 349 17.75 -19.66 -15.98
N HIS A 350 18.15 -18.41 -15.69
CA HIS A 350 17.32 -17.24 -15.96
C HIS A 350 17.03 -17.04 -17.46
N ARG A 351 18.01 -17.27 -18.36
CA ARG A 351 17.75 -17.20 -19.81
C ARG A 351 16.71 -18.22 -20.28
N ARG A 352 16.80 -19.46 -19.81
CA ARG A 352 15.85 -20.52 -20.16
C ARG A 352 14.46 -20.24 -19.61
N ALA A 353 14.37 -19.72 -18.39
CA ALA A 353 13.10 -19.27 -17.81
C ALA A 353 12.47 -18.16 -18.66
N ALA A 354 13.26 -17.14 -19.03
CA ALA A 354 12.81 -16.04 -19.86
C ALA A 354 12.27 -16.53 -21.22
N GLN A 355 13.01 -17.41 -21.90
CA GLN A 355 12.59 -17.98 -23.17
C GLN A 355 11.29 -18.79 -23.04
N ARG A 356 11.20 -19.70 -22.07
CA ARG A 356 10.01 -20.56 -21.93
C ARG A 356 8.77 -19.76 -21.53
N LEU A 357 8.92 -18.74 -20.69
CA LEU A 357 7.83 -17.86 -20.31
C LEU A 357 7.35 -16.98 -21.48
N ALA A 358 8.28 -16.52 -22.32
CA ALA A 358 7.94 -15.78 -23.55
C ALA A 358 7.14 -16.65 -24.53
N GLU A 359 7.52 -17.92 -24.72
CA GLU A 359 6.78 -18.90 -25.55
C GLU A 359 5.36 -19.21 -25.04
N ARG A 360 5.07 -18.92 -23.76
CA ARG A 360 3.80 -19.19 -23.08
C ARG A 360 2.92 -17.94 -22.92
N ASP A 361 3.23 -16.86 -23.64
CA ASP A 361 2.56 -15.56 -23.53
C ASP A 361 2.54 -15.01 -22.08
N GLN A 362 3.65 -15.25 -21.33
CA GLN A 362 3.89 -14.67 -20.00
C GLN A 362 5.02 -13.63 -20.05
N PRO A 363 4.85 -12.51 -20.78
CA PRO A 363 5.95 -11.60 -21.08
C PRO A 363 6.46 -10.86 -19.83
N ALA A 364 5.60 -10.59 -18.84
CA ALA A 364 6.02 -9.87 -17.65
C ALA A 364 7.04 -10.65 -16.81
N ASP A 365 6.80 -11.96 -16.62
CA ASP A 365 7.73 -12.83 -15.91
C ASP A 365 8.97 -13.10 -16.77
N ALA A 366 8.80 -13.22 -18.10
CA ALA A 366 9.92 -13.36 -19.02
C ALA A 366 10.90 -12.16 -18.94
N VAL A 367 10.40 -10.92 -18.89
CA VAL A 367 11.22 -9.72 -18.72
C VAL A 367 11.99 -9.75 -17.41
N HIS A 368 11.36 -10.15 -16.30
CA HIS A 368 12.03 -10.28 -15.01
C HIS A 368 13.27 -11.20 -15.11
N HIS A 369 13.08 -12.39 -15.70
CA HIS A 369 14.16 -13.36 -15.86
C HIS A 369 15.22 -12.91 -16.87
N ALA A 370 14.85 -12.25 -17.97
CA ALA A 370 15.82 -11.71 -18.94
C ALA A 370 16.72 -10.63 -18.31
N LEU A 371 16.14 -9.72 -17.51
CA LEU A 371 16.89 -8.72 -16.76
C LEU A 371 17.78 -9.35 -15.69
N ALA A 372 17.32 -10.41 -15.00
CA ALA A 372 18.11 -11.13 -14.01
C ALA A 372 19.28 -11.92 -14.64
N ALA A 373 19.14 -12.38 -15.88
CA ALA A 373 20.23 -12.97 -16.68
C ALA A 373 21.26 -11.93 -17.19
N GLY A 374 21.00 -10.64 -17.01
CA GLY A 374 21.79 -9.56 -17.60
C GLY A 374 21.64 -9.43 -19.12
N ASP A 375 20.66 -10.11 -19.72
CA ASP A 375 20.41 -10.07 -21.16
C ASP A 375 19.52 -8.87 -21.52
N SER A 376 20.16 -7.71 -21.61
CA SER A 376 19.46 -6.44 -21.87
C SER A 376 18.78 -6.40 -23.23
N GLU A 377 19.33 -7.07 -24.25
CA GLU A 377 18.75 -7.09 -25.61
C GLU A 377 17.49 -7.97 -25.66
N ALA A 378 17.52 -9.16 -25.05
CA ALA A 378 16.33 -10.01 -24.94
C ALA A 378 15.24 -9.34 -24.08
N ALA A 379 15.63 -8.75 -22.94
CA ALA A 379 14.71 -8.00 -22.10
C ALA A 379 14.07 -6.82 -22.84
N ALA A 380 14.86 -6.06 -23.61
CA ALA A 380 14.36 -4.96 -24.42
C ALA A 380 13.31 -5.42 -25.46
N ALA A 381 13.57 -6.51 -26.18
CA ALA A 381 12.61 -7.06 -27.15
C ALA A 381 11.29 -7.47 -26.48
N LEU A 382 11.36 -8.20 -25.35
CA LEU A 382 10.18 -8.61 -24.59
C LEU A 382 9.37 -7.41 -24.07
N VAL A 383 10.05 -6.34 -23.62
CA VAL A 383 9.37 -5.11 -23.20
C VAL A 383 8.66 -4.43 -24.38
N GLU A 384 9.26 -4.40 -25.58
CA GLU A 384 8.60 -3.83 -26.76
C GLU A 384 7.29 -4.54 -27.08
N ASP A 385 7.25 -5.87 -26.94
CA ASP A 385 6.08 -6.69 -27.25
C ASP A 385 4.92 -6.50 -26.26
N CYS A 386 5.23 -6.27 -24.97
CA CYS A 386 4.21 -6.22 -23.91
C CYS A 386 3.91 -4.83 -23.32
N CYS A 387 4.73 -3.81 -23.61
CA CYS A 387 4.60 -2.50 -22.95
C CYS A 387 3.24 -1.84 -23.18
N MET A 388 2.72 -1.85 -24.41
CA MET A 388 1.47 -1.15 -24.74
C MET A 388 0.23 -1.82 -24.14
N PRO A 389 0.05 -3.15 -24.20
CA PRO A 389 -1.00 -3.83 -23.44
C PRO A 389 -0.97 -3.47 -21.93
N LEU A 390 0.21 -3.49 -21.32
CA LEU A 390 0.38 -3.15 -19.90
C LEU A 390 0.04 -1.69 -19.60
N ILE A 391 0.42 -0.76 -20.48
CA ILE A 391 0.06 0.66 -20.37
C ILE A 391 -1.48 0.84 -20.44
N ARG A 392 -2.16 0.15 -21.36
CA ARG A 392 -3.64 0.19 -21.47
C ARG A 392 -4.35 -0.37 -20.22
N GLN A 393 -3.68 -1.30 -19.54
CA GLN A 393 -4.14 -1.92 -18.28
C GLN A 393 -3.62 -1.19 -17.03
N SER A 394 -3.05 0.01 -17.15
CA SER A 394 -2.57 0.83 -16.03
C SER A 394 -1.35 0.29 -15.27
N HIS A 395 -0.59 -0.66 -15.82
CA HIS A 395 0.64 -1.20 -15.21
C HIS A 395 1.89 -0.34 -15.51
N LEU A 396 1.77 0.99 -15.37
CA LEU A 396 2.82 1.95 -15.75
C LEU A 396 4.10 1.81 -14.92
N THR A 397 3.96 1.58 -13.62
CA THR A 397 5.09 1.45 -12.68
C THR A 397 5.96 0.25 -13.00
N ARG A 398 5.35 -0.87 -13.42
CA ARG A 398 6.07 -2.08 -13.86
C ARG A 398 6.91 -1.81 -15.11
N VAL A 399 6.33 -1.16 -16.12
CA VAL A 399 7.07 -0.81 -17.34
C VAL A 399 8.15 0.22 -17.04
N GLN A 400 7.91 1.16 -16.12
CA GLN A 400 8.90 2.13 -15.67
C GLN A 400 10.10 1.46 -14.98
N ASP A 401 9.85 0.48 -14.11
CA ASP A 401 10.91 -0.31 -13.45
C ASP A 401 11.78 -1.00 -14.50
N TRP A 402 11.17 -1.69 -15.47
CA TRP A 402 11.91 -2.38 -16.53
C TRP A 402 12.75 -1.41 -17.37
N LEU A 403 12.17 -0.29 -17.80
CA LEU A 403 12.92 0.73 -18.54
C LEU A 403 14.08 1.31 -17.71
N SER A 404 13.93 1.44 -16.39
CA SER A 404 15.01 1.95 -15.51
C SER A 404 16.18 0.98 -15.34
N ARG A 405 15.95 -0.32 -15.60
CA ARG A 405 16.97 -1.39 -15.52
C ARG A 405 17.66 -1.65 -16.87
N LEU A 406 17.15 -1.10 -17.96
CA LEU A 406 17.77 -1.20 -19.29
C LEU A 406 18.80 -0.08 -19.51
N PRO A 407 19.88 -0.32 -20.28
CA PRO A 407 20.83 0.73 -20.63
C PRO A 407 20.18 1.85 -21.47
N ASP A 408 20.43 3.12 -21.14
CA ASP A 408 19.86 4.26 -21.87
C ASP A 408 20.19 4.23 -23.37
N ALA A 409 21.41 3.84 -23.73
CA ALA A 409 21.83 3.71 -25.14
C ALA A 409 21.01 2.67 -25.92
N LEU A 410 20.50 1.64 -25.24
CA LEU A 410 19.65 0.62 -25.84
C LEU A 410 18.24 1.15 -26.06
N ILE A 411 17.70 1.87 -25.08
CA ILE A 411 16.41 2.55 -25.20
C ILE A 411 16.44 3.54 -26.36
N GLU A 412 17.47 4.40 -26.43
CA GLU A 412 17.61 5.43 -27.48
C GLU A 412 17.68 4.86 -28.91
N ARG A 413 18.15 3.62 -29.07
CA ARG A 413 18.23 2.93 -30.37
C ARG A 413 16.91 2.24 -30.76
N ARG A 414 16.02 1.99 -29.80
CA ARG A 414 14.79 1.22 -29.96
C ARG A 414 13.56 2.14 -29.88
N THR A 415 13.01 2.48 -31.05
CA THR A 415 11.91 3.46 -31.16
C THR A 415 10.68 3.09 -30.32
N ARG A 416 10.33 1.80 -30.20
CA ARG A 416 9.15 1.39 -29.39
C ARG A 416 9.40 1.60 -27.91
N LEU A 417 10.59 1.30 -27.40
CA LEU A 417 10.98 1.62 -26.02
C LEU A 417 10.99 3.13 -25.75
N LEU A 418 11.49 3.93 -26.70
CA LEU A 418 11.42 5.40 -26.59
C LEU A 418 9.97 5.88 -26.49
N LEU A 419 9.07 5.37 -27.34
CA LEU A 419 7.66 5.75 -27.29
C LEU A 419 7.02 5.32 -25.96
N ALA A 420 7.30 4.12 -25.47
CA ALA A 420 6.85 3.65 -24.15
C ALA A 420 7.36 4.55 -23.02
N LYS A 421 8.63 4.98 -23.07
CA LYS A 421 9.21 5.96 -22.15
C LYS A 421 8.44 7.28 -22.18
N VAL A 422 8.11 7.80 -23.37
CA VAL A 422 7.30 9.02 -23.48
C VAL A 422 5.90 8.82 -22.91
N TRP A 423 5.23 7.69 -23.19
CA TRP A 423 3.91 7.37 -22.64
C TRP A 423 3.90 7.40 -21.10
N ILE A 424 4.93 6.85 -20.46
CA ILE A 424 5.05 6.82 -18.99
C ILE A 424 5.40 8.20 -18.43
N GLU A 425 6.39 8.88 -19.02
CA GLU A 425 6.88 10.15 -18.51
C GLU A 425 5.89 11.31 -18.70
N PHE A 426 5.10 11.28 -19.77
CA PHE A 426 3.97 12.20 -19.97
C PHE A 426 2.96 12.09 -18.81
N GLN A 427 2.73 10.88 -18.30
CA GLN A 427 1.72 10.60 -17.28
C GLN A 427 2.23 10.80 -15.84
N THR A 428 3.55 10.77 -15.63
CA THR A 428 4.18 10.79 -14.29
C THR A 428 4.80 12.15 -13.91
N SER A 429 4.25 13.26 -14.39
CA SER A 429 4.72 14.63 -14.08
C SER A 429 6.20 14.90 -14.39
N ARG A 430 6.78 14.24 -15.41
CA ARG A 430 8.15 14.48 -15.90
C ARG A 430 8.16 15.11 -17.29
N PRO A 431 7.51 16.27 -17.53
CA PRO A 431 7.31 16.81 -18.87
C PRO A 431 8.60 17.16 -19.61
N ARG A 432 9.69 17.47 -18.88
CA ARG A 432 11.01 17.74 -19.50
C ARG A 432 11.66 16.47 -20.02
N SER A 433 11.61 15.39 -19.23
CA SER A 433 12.11 14.08 -19.66
C SER A 433 11.29 13.60 -20.86
N ALA A 434 9.96 13.69 -20.76
CA ALA A 434 9.05 13.29 -21.83
C ALA A 434 9.31 14.09 -23.13
N ALA A 435 9.57 15.39 -23.02
CA ALA A 435 9.92 16.23 -24.17
C ALA A 435 11.26 15.86 -24.80
N ALA A 436 12.26 15.49 -24.01
CA ALA A 436 13.56 15.02 -24.50
C ALA A 436 13.42 13.66 -25.21
N ALA A 437 12.78 12.69 -24.57
CA ALA A 437 12.51 11.37 -25.14
C ALA A 437 11.66 11.49 -26.43
N LEU A 438 10.65 12.36 -26.44
CA LEU A 438 9.82 12.62 -27.63
C LEU A 438 10.63 13.25 -28.77
N LYS A 439 11.59 14.12 -28.47
CA LYS A 439 12.49 14.67 -29.50
C LYS A 439 13.30 13.54 -30.14
N THR A 440 13.94 12.69 -29.32
CA THR A 440 14.71 11.53 -29.81
C THR A 440 13.85 10.58 -30.62
N ALA A 441 12.62 10.30 -30.17
CA ALA A 441 11.67 9.45 -30.91
C ALA A 441 11.31 10.04 -32.29
N ARG A 442 11.11 11.37 -32.38
CA ARG A 442 10.87 12.03 -33.68
C ARG A 442 12.09 11.99 -34.60
N ASP A 443 13.28 12.20 -34.06
CA ASP A 443 14.53 12.17 -34.84
C ASP A 443 14.77 10.75 -35.38
N SER A 444 14.53 9.72 -34.56
CA SER A 444 14.58 8.31 -34.98
C SER A 444 13.55 7.98 -36.05
N PHE A 445 12.29 8.42 -35.89
CA PHE A 445 11.24 8.24 -36.89
C PHE A 445 11.58 8.92 -38.22
N ALA A 446 12.06 10.16 -38.18
CA ALA A 446 12.46 10.90 -39.38
C ALA A 446 13.62 10.21 -40.13
N LEU A 447 14.56 9.61 -39.39
CA LEU A 447 15.65 8.83 -39.98
C LEU A 447 15.13 7.54 -40.64
N ALA A 448 14.26 6.80 -39.97
CA ALA A 448 13.66 5.57 -40.50
C ALA A 448 12.85 5.83 -41.77
N LEU A 449 12.11 6.94 -41.82
CA LEU A 449 11.36 7.38 -42.99
C LEU A 449 12.29 7.69 -44.18
N ARG A 450 13.35 8.46 -43.95
CA ARG A 450 14.36 8.78 -45.00
C ARG A 450 15.06 7.55 -45.56
N GLN A 451 15.18 6.50 -44.76
CA GLN A 451 15.82 5.24 -45.14
C GLN A 451 14.85 4.23 -45.76
N GLY A 452 13.56 4.55 -45.90
CA GLY A 452 12.55 3.66 -46.47
C GLY A 452 12.34 2.38 -45.67
N ARG A 453 12.56 2.41 -44.35
CA ARG A 453 12.51 1.22 -43.47
C ARG A 453 11.13 0.91 -42.91
N LEU A 454 10.12 1.72 -43.22
CA LEU A 454 8.76 1.60 -42.68
C LEU A 454 7.78 1.27 -43.79
N SER A 455 6.82 0.40 -43.51
CA SER A 455 5.65 0.24 -44.38
C SER A 455 4.75 1.48 -44.30
N ALA A 456 3.92 1.74 -45.31
CA ALA A 456 2.96 2.86 -45.29
C ALA A 456 2.00 2.79 -44.09
N ARG A 457 1.66 1.57 -43.65
CA ARG A 457 0.83 1.34 -42.46
C ARG A 457 1.57 1.73 -41.18
N ASP A 458 2.82 1.29 -41.03
CA ASP A 458 3.64 1.60 -39.85
C ASP A 458 3.98 3.08 -39.76
N GLU A 459 4.21 3.73 -40.92
CA GLU A 459 4.40 5.17 -41.02
C GLU A 459 3.17 5.92 -40.47
N GLY A 460 1.96 5.57 -40.94
CA GLY A 460 0.71 6.20 -40.49
C GLY A 460 0.47 6.00 -38.98
N ALA A 461 0.67 4.78 -38.48
CA ALA A 461 0.49 4.46 -37.07
C ALA A 461 1.49 5.20 -36.16
N LEU A 462 2.78 5.20 -36.52
CA LEU A 462 3.82 5.92 -35.77
C LEU A 462 3.63 7.44 -35.82
N ALA A 463 3.22 7.99 -36.96
CA ALA A 463 2.93 9.41 -37.09
C ALA A 463 1.74 9.83 -36.20
N ALA A 464 0.68 9.01 -36.15
CA ALA A 464 -0.47 9.22 -35.27
C ALA A 464 -0.06 9.15 -33.79
N GLU A 465 0.73 8.13 -33.42
CA GLU A 465 1.23 7.96 -32.05
C GLU A 465 2.12 9.13 -31.60
N LEU A 466 3.05 9.56 -32.45
CA LEU A 466 3.89 10.75 -32.19
C LEU A 466 3.05 12.02 -32.05
N ALA A 467 1.99 12.19 -32.84
CA ALA A 467 1.09 13.34 -32.72
C ALA A 467 0.35 13.33 -31.37
N VAL A 468 -0.14 12.17 -30.93
CA VAL A 468 -0.80 11.98 -29.63
C VAL A 468 0.17 12.30 -28.48
N LEU A 469 1.36 11.72 -28.51
CA LEU A 469 2.40 11.96 -27.49
C LEU A 469 2.85 13.43 -27.46
N THR A 470 2.90 14.08 -28.62
CA THR A 470 3.16 15.53 -28.70
C THR A 470 2.08 16.33 -27.98
N ALA A 471 0.80 16.04 -28.25
CA ALA A 471 -0.30 16.71 -27.58
C ALA A 471 -0.27 16.44 -26.07
N GLY A 472 0.06 15.20 -25.66
CA GLY A 472 0.21 14.79 -24.26
C GLY A 472 1.30 15.59 -23.54
N VAL A 473 2.51 15.63 -24.09
CA VAL A 473 3.64 16.40 -23.52
C VAL A 473 3.31 17.90 -23.43
N LEU A 474 2.65 18.47 -24.44
CA LEU A 474 2.17 19.86 -24.39
C LEU A 474 1.16 20.08 -23.26
N SER A 475 0.22 19.14 -23.09
CA SER A 475 -0.80 19.20 -22.03
C SER A 475 -0.19 19.09 -20.64
N ALA A 476 0.72 18.13 -20.42
CA ALA A 476 1.45 17.94 -19.16
C ALA A 476 2.37 19.13 -18.82
N ALA A 477 2.86 19.85 -19.83
CA ALA A 477 3.62 21.10 -19.66
C ALA A 477 2.73 22.35 -19.47
N GLU A 478 1.43 22.19 -19.20
CA GLU A 478 0.42 23.26 -19.09
C GLU A 478 0.32 24.18 -20.32
N ARG A 479 0.65 23.67 -21.52
CA ARG A 479 0.51 24.39 -22.80
C ARG A 479 -0.82 24.06 -23.48
N SER A 480 -1.93 24.13 -22.73
CA SER A 480 -3.26 23.67 -23.16
C SER A 480 -3.71 24.26 -24.51
N ARG A 481 -3.48 25.55 -24.78
CA ARG A 481 -3.83 26.17 -26.09
C ARG A 481 -3.11 25.53 -27.28
N SER A 482 -1.85 25.13 -27.09
CA SER A 482 -1.09 24.43 -28.14
C SER A 482 -1.54 22.98 -28.28
N ALA A 483 -1.87 22.33 -27.16
CA ALA A 483 -2.42 20.97 -27.17
C ALA A 483 -3.78 20.90 -27.88
N VAL A 484 -4.69 21.85 -27.62
CA VAL A 484 -6.00 21.96 -28.30
C VAL A 484 -5.82 22.09 -29.80
N ARG A 485 -5.04 23.09 -30.27
CA ARG A 485 -4.81 23.30 -31.71
C ARG A 485 -4.24 22.07 -32.41
N LEU A 486 -3.31 21.37 -31.76
CA LEU A 486 -2.72 20.16 -32.32
C LEU A 486 -3.74 19.01 -32.34
N ALA A 487 -4.49 18.83 -31.26
CA ALA A 487 -5.46 17.76 -31.14
C ALA A 487 -6.61 17.94 -32.14
N GLU A 488 -7.17 19.15 -32.28
CA GLU A 488 -8.21 19.45 -33.27
C GLU A 488 -7.73 19.20 -34.71
N ALA A 489 -6.48 19.56 -35.02
CA ALA A 489 -5.91 19.34 -36.34
C ALA A 489 -5.62 17.86 -36.64
N ARG A 490 -5.33 17.04 -35.62
CA ARG A 490 -4.87 15.65 -35.80
C ARG A 490 -5.93 14.60 -35.57
N LEU A 491 -6.93 14.87 -34.72
CA LEU A 491 -7.98 13.92 -34.39
C LEU A 491 -8.74 13.40 -35.62
N PRO A 492 -9.09 14.22 -36.64
CA PRO A 492 -9.74 13.73 -37.86
C PRO A 492 -8.82 12.88 -38.76
N THR A 493 -7.51 12.93 -38.54
CA THR A 493 -6.50 12.22 -39.35
C THR A 493 -6.03 10.91 -38.71
N ILE A 494 -6.43 10.61 -37.47
CA ILE A 494 -6.10 9.35 -36.82
C ILE A 494 -6.92 8.23 -37.50
N PRO A 495 -6.28 7.16 -37.99
CA PRO A 495 -6.98 5.99 -38.53
C PRO A 495 -8.01 5.39 -37.56
N ASP A 496 -9.14 4.93 -38.08
CA ASP A 496 -10.21 4.34 -37.26
C ASP A 496 -9.80 2.99 -36.64
N ASP A 497 -8.81 2.29 -37.19
CA ASP A 497 -8.24 1.06 -36.61
C ASP A 497 -7.30 1.31 -35.41
N LEU A 498 -7.14 2.56 -34.99
CA LEU A 498 -6.35 2.98 -33.82
C LEU A 498 -7.21 3.65 -32.72
N PRO A 499 -8.27 2.99 -32.21
CA PRO A 499 -9.23 3.58 -31.28
C PRO A 499 -8.58 4.03 -29.95
N PHE A 500 -7.50 3.37 -29.51
CA PHE A 500 -6.75 3.79 -28.32
C PHE A 500 -6.11 5.18 -28.49
N LEU A 501 -5.50 5.45 -29.65
CA LEU A 501 -4.86 6.74 -29.93
C LEU A 501 -5.90 7.85 -30.09
N LYS A 502 -7.00 7.55 -30.80
CA LYS A 502 -8.15 8.46 -30.97
C LYS A 502 -8.75 8.85 -29.62
N GLY A 503 -9.01 7.86 -28.76
CA GLY A 503 -9.47 8.07 -27.39
C GLY A 503 -8.50 8.92 -26.57
N THR A 504 -7.20 8.59 -26.61
CA THR A 504 -6.18 9.33 -25.85
C THR A 504 -6.12 10.80 -26.30
N LEU A 505 -6.10 11.06 -27.61
CA LEU A 505 -6.07 12.43 -28.12
C LEU A 505 -7.34 13.20 -27.76
N GLY A 506 -8.50 12.54 -27.78
CA GLY A 506 -9.76 13.11 -27.31
C GLY A 506 -9.74 13.45 -25.82
N ASN A 507 -9.16 12.61 -24.97
CA ASN A 507 -8.94 12.90 -23.55
C ASN A 507 -8.00 14.10 -23.34
N ILE A 508 -6.90 14.18 -24.10
CA ILE A 508 -5.98 15.32 -24.05
C ILE A 508 -6.68 16.61 -24.48
N LEU A 509 -7.51 16.56 -25.54
CA LEU A 509 -8.32 17.67 -26.01
C LEU A 509 -9.30 18.12 -24.92
N GLY A 510 -10.07 17.18 -24.37
CA GLY A 510 -11.06 17.44 -23.32
C GLY A 510 -10.44 18.06 -22.07
N TYR A 511 -9.34 17.50 -21.55
CA TYR A 511 -8.63 18.06 -20.39
C TYR A 511 -8.04 19.46 -20.67
N SER A 512 -7.53 19.67 -21.89
CA SER A 512 -6.93 20.95 -22.28
C SER A 512 -7.99 22.04 -22.44
N LEU A 513 -9.16 21.72 -23.02
CA LEU A 513 -10.33 22.62 -23.08
C LEU A 513 -10.86 22.93 -21.67
N TYR A 514 -10.99 21.92 -20.81
CA TYR A 514 -11.34 22.11 -19.40
C TYR A 514 -10.40 23.11 -18.71
N SER A 515 -9.09 22.95 -18.91
CA SER A 515 -8.07 23.84 -18.32
C SER A 515 -8.15 25.28 -18.85
N LEU A 516 -8.78 25.49 -20.00
CA LEU A 516 -9.04 26.80 -20.60
C LEU A 516 -10.42 27.37 -20.24
N GLY A 517 -11.30 26.58 -19.60
CA GLY A 517 -12.66 27.00 -19.20
C GLY A 517 -13.77 26.60 -20.18
N ASP A 518 -13.44 25.93 -21.29
CA ASP A 518 -14.40 25.60 -22.36
C ASP A 518 -15.13 24.26 -22.10
N TYR A 519 -16.05 24.25 -21.13
CA TYR A 519 -16.64 23.01 -20.59
C TYR A 519 -17.56 22.25 -21.57
N GLY A 520 -18.32 22.95 -22.41
CA GLY A 520 -19.20 22.30 -23.40
C GLY A 520 -18.41 21.47 -24.42
N PRO A 521 -17.46 22.08 -25.16
CA PRO A 521 -16.55 21.35 -26.04
C PRO A 521 -15.73 20.27 -25.31
N ALA A 522 -15.24 20.56 -24.09
CA ALA A 522 -14.49 19.58 -23.30
C ALA A 522 -15.30 18.30 -23.02
N ARG A 523 -16.57 18.45 -22.63
CA ARG A 523 -17.47 17.34 -22.36
C ARG A 523 -17.68 16.46 -23.59
N ARG A 524 -17.92 17.07 -24.76
CA ARG A 524 -18.10 16.33 -26.02
C ARG A 524 -16.84 15.54 -26.40
N ALA A 525 -15.66 16.15 -26.27
CA ALA A 525 -14.40 15.48 -26.55
C ALA A 525 -14.17 14.28 -25.62
N CYS A 526 -14.44 14.42 -24.31
CA CYS A 526 -14.28 13.33 -23.35
C CYS A 526 -15.29 12.19 -23.53
N LEU A 527 -16.55 12.49 -23.90
CA LEU A 527 -17.54 11.45 -24.19
C LEU A 527 -17.13 10.63 -25.42
N ALA A 528 -16.76 11.30 -26.53
CA ALA A 528 -16.26 10.61 -27.71
C ALA A 528 -14.97 9.81 -27.43
N ALA A 529 -14.07 10.36 -26.62
CA ALA A 529 -12.85 9.68 -26.19
C ALA A 529 -13.14 8.39 -25.40
N ARG A 530 -14.14 8.44 -24.51
CA ARG A 530 -14.58 7.30 -23.71
C ARG A 530 -15.09 6.17 -24.58
N ASP A 531 -15.86 6.48 -25.63
CA ASP A 531 -16.38 5.49 -26.57
C ASP A 531 -15.22 4.82 -27.35
N SER A 532 -14.25 5.61 -27.83
CA SER A 532 -13.04 5.05 -28.47
C SER A 532 -12.19 4.20 -27.51
N HIS A 533 -12.12 4.56 -26.23
CA HIS A 533 -11.41 3.74 -25.24
C HIS A 533 -12.16 2.45 -24.88
N ALA A 534 -13.48 2.44 -24.90
CA ALA A 534 -14.28 1.24 -24.74
C ALA A 534 -14.06 0.27 -25.91
N GLU A 535 -14.05 0.77 -27.15
CA GLU A 535 -13.69 0.00 -28.34
C GLU A 535 -12.26 -0.57 -28.25
N ALA A 536 -11.32 0.23 -27.74
CA ALA A 536 -9.94 -0.19 -27.52
C ALA A 536 -9.73 -1.12 -26.30
N GLN A 537 -10.80 -1.47 -25.57
CA GLN A 537 -10.76 -2.23 -24.31
C GLN A 537 -9.76 -1.65 -23.29
N SER A 538 -9.65 -0.32 -23.26
CA SER A 538 -8.71 0.40 -22.40
C SER A 538 -9.39 0.82 -21.10
N VAL A 539 -9.21 0.04 -20.05
CA VAL A 539 -9.66 0.37 -18.68
C VAL A 539 -9.06 1.70 -18.25
N PHE A 540 -7.75 1.87 -18.45
CA PHE A 540 -7.06 3.10 -18.10
C PHE A 540 -7.67 4.32 -18.83
N GLY A 541 -7.89 4.19 -20.14
CA GLY A 541 -8.45 5.28 -20.95
C GLY A 541 -9.87 5.68 -20.56
N THR A 542 -10.73 4.70 -20.27
CA THR A 542 -12.12 4.96 -19.84
C THR A 542 -12.19 5.60 -18.46
N VAL A 543 -11.40 5.11 -17.49
CA VAL A 543 -11.24 5.73 -16.15
C VAL A 543 -10.78 7.18 -16.29
N TYR A 544 -9.83 7.43 -17.17
CA TYR A 544 -9.29 8.78 -17.39
C TYR A 544 -10.30 9.72 -18.05
N SER A 545 -11.13 9.24 -18.98
CA SER A 545 -12.24 10.02 -19.56
C SER A 545 -13.25 10.42 -18.48
N ASP A 546 -13.64 9.48 -17.61
CA ASP A 546 -14.59 9.73 -16.53
C ASP A 546 -14.03 10.69 -15.48
N LEU A 547 -12.74 10.58 -15.16
CA LEU A 547 -12.03 11.53 -14.33
C LEU A 547 -12.12 12.95 -14.90
N ILE A 548 -11.86 13.15 -16.20
CA ILE A 548 -11.95 14.49 -16.80
C ILE A 548 -13.39 15.00 -16.80
N LEU A 549 -14.38 14.14 -17.08
CA LEU A 549 -15.80 14.52 -16.97
C LEU A 549 -16.15 14.99 -15.55
N GLY A 550 -15.67 14.27 -14.53
CA GLY A 550 -15.83 14.70 -13.13
C GLY A 550 -15.18 16.04 -12.84
N LEU A 551 -13.99 16.31 -13.38
CA LEU A 551 -13.33 17.61 -13.27
C LEU A 551 -14.14 18.74 -13.93
N ILE A 552 -14.72 18.47 -15.11
CA ILE A 552 -15.58 19.41 -15.84
C ILE A 552 -16.82 19.75 -15.00
N GLU A 553 -17.52 18.74 -14.48
CA GLU A 553 -18.70 18.96 -13.63
C GLU A 553 -18.37 19.72 -12.36
N LYS A 554 -17.25 19.37 -11.72
CA LYS A 554 -16.77 20.08 -10.53
C LYS A 554 -16.52 21.56 -10.85
N GLY A 555 -15.90 21.85 -12.00
CA GLY A 555 -15.69 23.22 -12.48
C GLY A 555 -16.99 23.95 -12.78
N ALA A 556 -17.96 23.26 -13.39
CA ALA A 556 -19.30 23.78 -13.68
C ALA A 556 -20.13 24.00 -12.41
N GLY A 557 -19.69 23.48 -11.27
CA GLY A 557 -20.37 23.56 -9.98
C GLY A 557 -21.32 22.39 -9.70
N ASN A 558 -21.38 21.36 -10.55
CA ASN A 558 -22.23 20.18 -10.35
C ASN A 558 -21.50 19.12 -9.51
N LEU A 559 -21.33 19.38 -8.21
CA LEU A 559 -20.50 18.53 -7.33
C LEU A 559 -21.04 17.10 -7.18
N ALA A 560 -22.36 16.92 -7.13
CA ALA A 560 -22.97 15.59 -7.05
C ALA A 560 -22.65 14.76 -8.32
N LEU A 561 -22.85 15.34 -9.50
CA LEU A 561 -22.54 14.68 -10.77
C LEU A 561 -21.04 14.45 -10.95
N ALA A 562 -20.19 15.36 -10.47
CA ALA A 562 -18.75 15.13 -10.40
C ALA A 562 -18.43 13.88 -9.56
N GLY A 563 -19.09 13.73 -8.40
CA GLY A 563 -18.98 12.57 -7.53
C GLY A 563 -19.40 11.26 -8.20
N GLU A 564 -20.46 11.28 -9.02
CA GLU A 564 -20.88 10.12 -9.81
C GLU A 564 -19.81 9.70 -10.81
N HIS A 565 -19.21 10.65 -11.53
CA HIS A 565 -18.13 10.38 -12.48
C HIS A 565 -16.89 9.80 -11.79
N PHE A 566 -16.43 10.40 -10.68
CA PHE A 566 -15.29 9.87 -9.93
C PHE A 566 -15.58 8.48 -9.37
N SER A 567 -16.79 8.26 -8.84
CA SER A 567 -17.19 6.96 -8.28
C SER A 567 -17.26 5.88 -9.35
N ARG A 568 -17.76 6.20 -10.55
CA ARG A 568 -17.77 5.28 -11.70
C ARG A 568 -16.35 4.91 -12.12
N ALA A 569 -15.46 5.90 -12.21
CA ALA A 569 -14.06 5.70 -12.56
C ALA A 569 -13.34 4.81 -11.54
N THR A 570 -13.46 5.12 -10.24
CA THR A 570 -12.87 4.32 -9.15
C THR A 570 -13.43 2.90 -9.12
N ARG A 571 -14.75 2.71 -9.27
CA ARG A 571 -15.37 1.38 -9.27
C ARG A 571 -14.87 0.52 -10.43
N SER A 572 -14.84 1.08 -11.65
CA SER A 572 -14.32 0.39 -12.83
C SER A 572 -12.87 -0.07 -12.64
N ALA A 573 -12.03 0.79 -12.05
CA ALA A 573 -10.64 0.46 -11.73
C ALA A 573 -10.54 -0.65 -10.67
N LEU A 574 -11.34 -0.59 -9.59
CA LEU A 574 -11.37 -1.61 -8.54
C LEU A 574 -11.81 -2.98 -9.05
N GLU A 575 -12.87 -3.02 -9.84
CA GLU A 575 -13.44 -4.27 -10.37
C GLU A 575 -12.49 -4.95 -11.37
N THR A 576 -11.75 -4.17 -12.15
CA THR A 576 -10.91 -4.73 -13.23
C THR A 576 -9.45 -4.92 -12.84
N LEU A 577 -8.89 -4.02 -12.02
CA LEU A 577 -7.46 -3.97 -11.69
C LEU A 577 -7.17 -4.28 -10.22
N GLY A 578 -8.21 -4.35 -9.38
CA GLY A 578 -8.09 -4.58 -7.95
C GLY A 578 -7.86 -3.30 -7.12
N PRO A 579 -7.83 -3.46 -5.79
CA PRO A 579 -7.57 -2.35 -4.86
C PRO A 579 -6.17 -1.77 -5.05
N ASP A 580 -6.04 -0.47 -4.77
CA ASP A 580 -4.79 0.29 -4.73
C ASP A 580 -4.02 0.34 -6.08
N SER A 581 -4.73 0.08 -7.18
CA SER A 581 -4.21 0.29 -8.53
C SER A 581 -3.99 1.79 -8.83
N TYR A 582 -3.07 2.09 -9.73
CA TYR A 582 -2.78 3.46 -10.14
C TYR A 582 -4.01 4.20 -10.69
N ALA A 583 -4.81 3.52 -11.54
CA ALA A 583 -6.04 4.07 -12.10
C ALA A 583 -7.08 4.43 -11.03
N GLU A 584 -7.20 3.60 -9.98
CA GLU A 584 -8.08 3.84 -8.84
C GLU A 584 -7.68 5.10 -8.08
N ALA A 585 -6.38 5.25 -7.79
CA ALA A 585 -5.85 6.40 -7.07
C ALA A 585 -6.01 7.72 -7.84
N LEU A 586 -5.82 7.70 -9.17
CA LEU A 586 -5.99 8.89 -10.02
C LEU A 586 -7.41 9.46 -9.97
N ALA A 587 -8.42 8.60 -10.01
CA ALA A 587 -9.82 9.03 -9.91
C ALA A 587 -10.21 9.35 -8.45
N GLY A 588 -9.79 8.50 -7.50
CA GLY A 588 -10.16 8.58 -6.09
C GLY A 588 -9.74 9.88 -5.42
N ILE A 589 -8.55 10.41 -5.74
CA ILE A 589 -8.02 11.63 -5.11
C ILE A 589 -8.93 12.86 -5.30
N PHE A 590 -9.71 12.93 -6.39
CA PHE A 590 -10.60 14.08 -6.62
C PHE A 590 -11.87 14.06 -5.76
N ARG A 591 -12.21 12.92 -5.14
CA ARG A 591 -13.28 12.86 -4.15
C ARG A 591 -12.91 13.61 -2.86
N VAL A 592 -11.62 13.75 -2.55
CA VAL A 592 -11.15 14.53 -1.39
C VAL A 592 -11.70 15.95 -1.41
N GLU A 593 -11.71 16.60 -2.58
CA GLU A 593 -12.25 17.97 -2.70
C GLU A 593 -13.76 18.01 -2.49
N LEU A 594 -14.50 16.99 -2.92
CA LEU A 594 -15.95 16.95 -2.73
C LEU A 594 -16.30 16.77 -1.25
N HIS A 595 -15.68 15.79 -0.58
CA HIS A 595 -15.87 15.58 0.85
C HIS A 595 -15.40 16.78 1.67
N TYR A 596 -14.29 17.42 1.27
CA TYR A 596 -13.88 18.69 1.85
C TYR A 596 -14.99 19.74 1.70
N GLU A 597 -15.48 20.01 0.48
CA GLU A 597 -16.54 21.01 0.26
C GLU A 597 -17.84 20.73 1.04
N TRP A 598 -18.18 19.45 1.25
CA TRP A 598 -19.32 19.02 2.06
C TRP A 598 -19.04 19.01 3.58
N ASN A 599 -17.87 19.45 4.00
CA ASN A 599 -17.39 19.48 5.39
C ASN A 599 -17.23 18.08 6.04
N ASP A 600 -17.12 17.04 5.22
CA ASP A 600 -16.82 15.68 5.65
C ASP A 600 -15.29 15.47 5.74
N MET A 601 -14.71 16.01 6.80
CA MET A 601 -13.26 16.08 6.99
C MET A 601 -12.62 14.71 7.21
N ALA A 602 -13.36 13.79 7.83
CA ALA A 602 -12.86 12.44 8.14
C ALA A 602 -12.66 11.63 6.87
N GLU A 603 -13.66 11.60 6.00
CA GLU A 603 -13.57 10.88 4.72
C GLU A 603 -12.55 11.55 3.78
N ALA A 604 -12.50 12.88 3.75
CA ALA A 604 -11.48 13.60 2.97
C ALA A 604 -10.05 13.23 3.40
N GLU A 605 -9.79 13.08 4.70
CA GLU A 605 -8.47 12.67 5.20
C GLU A 605 -8.17 11.18 4.94
N ALA A 606 -9.15 10.30 5.10
CA ALA A 606 -9.01 8.86 4.81
C ALA A 606 -8.63 8.62 3.35
N LEU A 607 -9.34 9.26 2.42
CA LEU A 607 -9.05 9.20 0.98
C LEU A 607 -7.66 9.78 0.66
N LEU A 608 -7.27 10.87 1.32
CA LEU A 608 -5.96 11.48 1.11
C LEU A 608 -4.83 10.56 1.62
N LEU A 609 -4.99 9.95 2.81
CA LEU A 609 -4.02 9.01 3.37
C LEU A 609 -3.83 7.80 2.44
N ARG A 610 -4.94 7.30 1.87
CA ARG A 610 -4.94 6.15 0.96
C ARG A 610 -4.23 6.43 -0.37
N HIS A 611 -4.58 7.51 -1.05
CA HIS A 611 -4.12 7.74 -2.44
C HIS A 611 -2.82 8.54 -2.54
N ARG A 612 -2.46 9.32 -1.51
CA ARG A 612 -1.31 10.23 -1.55
C ARG A 612 0.03 9.56 -1.94
N PRO A 613 0.41 8.38 -1.40
CA PRO A 613 1.70 7.77 -1.75
C PRO A 613 1.87 7.54 -3.26
N LEU A 614 0.82 6.99 -3.90
CA LEU A 614 0.79 6.74 -5.34
C LEU A 614 0.76 8.04 -6.17
N ILE A 615 0.00 9.04 -5.72
CA ILE A 615 -0.10 10.32 -6.44
C ILE A 615 1.21 11.12 -6.35
N GLU A 616 1.92 11.10 -5.21
CA GLU A 616 3.21 11.78 -5.07
C GLU A 616 4.29 11.18 -5.98
N GLU A 617 4.18 9.89 -6.32
CA GLU A 617 5.12 9.19 -7.20
C GLU A 617 4.78 9.35 -8.68
N CYS A 618 3.50 9.31 -9.04
CA CYS A 618 3.06 9.14 -10.42
C CYS A 618 1.99 10.14 -10.92
N GLY A 619 1.45 11.03 -10.08
CA GLY A 619 0.33 11.90 -10.47
C GLY A 619 0.73 13.09 -11.37
N LEU A 620 -0.18 13.48 -12.28
CA LEU A 620 -0.08 14.76 -13.02
C LEU A 620 -0.29 15.99 -12.12
N VAL A 621 0.08 17.18 -12.62
CA VAL A 621 -0.09 18.47 -11.92
C VAL A 621 -1.47 18.66 -11.27
N VAL A 622 -2.56 18.22 -11.91
CA VAL A 622 -3.92 18.37 -11.37
C VAL A 622 -4.17 17.49 -10.14
N HIS A 623 -3.57 16.30 -10.08
CA HIS A 623 -3.60 15.42 -8.91
C HIS A 623 -2.70 15.97 -7.80
N ASP A 624 -1.54 16.50 -8.18
CA ASP A 624 -0.60 17.19 -7.30
C ASP A 624 -1.27 18.38 -6.58
N ILE A 625 -2.07 19.17 -7.32
CA ILE A 625 -2.91 20.25 -6.79
C ILE A 625 -3.96 19.70 -5.81
N ALA A 626 -4.71 18.67 -6.20
CA ALA A 626 -5.75 18.09 -5.34
C ALA A 626 -5.14 17.60 -4.02
N CYS A 627 -4.10 16.78 -4.09
CA CYS A 627 -3.45 16.20 -2.93
C CYS A 627 -2.81 17.26 -2.03
N LYS A 628 -1.87 18.06 -2.54
CA LYS A 628 -1.06 18.97 -1.70
C LYS A 628 -1.88 20.10 -1.10
N LEU A 629 -2.82 20.67 -1.86
CA LEU A 629 -3.63 21.76 -1.35
C LEU A 629 -4.65 21.27 -0.33
N HIS A 630 -5.16 20.04 -0.46
CA HIS A 630 -6.12 19.52 0.51
C HIS A 630 -5.46 19.07 1.81
N VAL A 631 -4.18 18.64 1.79
CA VAL A 631 -3.38 18.54 3.02
C VAL A 631 -3.38 19.88 3.78
N ALA A 632 -3.04 20.98 3.08
CA ALA A 632 -2.98 22.30 3.71
C ALA A 632 -4.36 22.79 4.19
N ARG A 633 -5.41 22.59 3.38
CA ARG A 633 -6.78 22.99 3.72
C ARG A 633 -7.32 22.21 4.92
N LEU A 634 -7.10 20.90 4.99
CA LEU A 634 -7.47 20.07 6.14
C LEU A 634 -6.71 20.46 7.41
N ALA A 635 -5.41 20.78 7.30
CA ALA A 635 -4.63 21.28 8.42
C ALA A 635 -5.18 22.63 8.92
N ALA A 636 -5.44 23.57 8.01
CA ALA A 636 -6.05 24.87 8.34
C ALA A 636 -7.44 24.72 8.95
N ALA A 637 -8.28 23.80 8.44
CA ALA A 637 -9.59 23.49 8.96
C ALA A 637 -9.59 23.05 10.43
N ARG A 638 -8.48 22.46 10.89
CA ARG A 638 -8.28 21.98 12.27
C ARG A 638 -7.47 22.94 13.14
N GLY A 639 -7.29 24.19 12.70
CA GLY A 639 -6.49 25.18 13.42
C GLY A 639 -4.97 24.96 13.36
N ARG A 640 -4.48 23.99 12.58
CA ARG A 640 -3.04 23.74 12.36
C ARG A 640 -2.49 24.66 11.27
N THR A 641 -2.60 25.97 11.49
CA THR A 641 -2.31 27.00 10.47
C THR A 641 -0.84 27.06 10.07
N GLU A 642 0.10 26.85 11.01
CA GLU A 642 1.54 26.83 10.70
C GLU A 642 1.90 25.66 9.77
N GLU A 643 1.34 24.48 10.03
CA GLU A 643 1.50 23.30 9.17
C GLU A 643 0.94 23.58 7.76
N ALA A 644 -0.26 24.17 7.69
CA ALA A 644 -0.89 24.54 6.43
C ALA A 644 -0.01 25.51 5.61
N LEU A 645 0.51 26.58 6.24
CA LEU A 645 1.39 27.55 5.58
C LEU A 645 2.68 26.89 5.08
N ALA A 646 3.29 26.01 5.86
CA ALA A 646 4.50 25.29 5.47
C ALA A 646 4.26 24.34 4.28
N VAL A 647 3.09 23.70 4.19
CA VAL A 647 2.70 22.86 3.04
C VAL A 647 2.47 23.73 1.81
N LEU A 648 1.75 24.85 1.94
CA LEU A 648 1.48 25.77 0.82
C LEU A 648 2.76 26.38 0.26
N GLU A 649 3.70 26.78 1.11
CA GLU A 649 4.99 27.31 0.66
C GLU A 649 5.81 26.27 -0.12
N ARG A 650 5.81 25.00 0.34
CA ARG A 650 6.45 23.90 -0.39
C ARG A 650 5.80 23.65 -1.75
N ALA A 651 4.46 23.64 -1.80
CA ALA A 651 3.70 23.48 -3.04
C ALA A 651 3.98 24.63 -4.03
N GLU A 652 4.04 25.87 -3.53
CA GLU A 652 4.37 27.06 -4.32
C GLU A 652 5.80 26.98 -4.91
N ARG A 653 6.80 26.63 -4.09
CA ARG A 653 8.20 26.47 -4.55
C ARG A 653 8.34 25.38 -5.61
N GLN A 654 7.64 24.25 -5.42
CA GLN A 654 7.61 23.18 -6.42
C GLN A 654 6.96 23.65 -7.72
N GLY A 655 5.82 24.33 -7.63
CA GLY A 655 5.12 24.90 -8.78
C GLY A 655 6.03 25.80 -9.61
N VAL A 656 6.81 26.66 -8.97
CA VAL A 656 7.79 27.53 -9.64
C VAL A 656 8.91 26.72 -10.31
N LYS A 657 9.51 25.75 -9.59
CA LYS A 657 10.59 24.91 -10.12
C LYS A 657 10.15 24.13 -11.37
N SER A 658 8.94 23.60 -11.34
CA SER A 658 8.35 22.80 -12.41
C SER A 658 7.66 23.63 -13.50
N ARG A 659 7.49 24.95 -13.28
CA ARG A 659 6.70 25.87 -14.12
C ARG A 659 5.22 25.51 -14.20
N TYR A 660 4.67 24.94 -13.12
CA TYR A 660 3.26 24.66 -12.95
C TYR A 660 2.54 25.89 -12.37
N ARG A 661 1.93 26.67 -13.26
CA ARG A 661 1.28 27.93 -12.91
C ARG A 661 0.05 27.69 -12.05
N ARG A 662 -0.81 26.72 -12.38
CA ARG A 662 -2.04 26.47 -11.62
C ARG A 662 -1.76 26.06 -10.17
N LEU A 663 -0.73 25.25 -9.94
CA LEU A 663 -0.27 24.87 -8.60
C LEU A 663 0.23 26.09 -7.83
N THR A 664 1.11 26.88 -8.46
CA THR A 664 1.68 28.09 -7.85
C THR A 664 0.58 29.09 -7.46
N ALA A 665 -0.33 29.37 -8.39
CA ALA A 665 -1.41 30.34 -8.20
C ALA A 665 -2.40 29.93 -7.11
N THR A 666 -2.80 28.64 -7.09
CA THR A 666 -3.77 28.15 -6.10
C THR A 666 -3.14 28.06 -4.70
N ALA A 667 -1.88 27.60 -4.59
CA ALA A 667 -1.15 27.60 -3.32
C ALA A 667 -0.98 29.03 -2.77
N LEU A 668 -0.64 29.97 -3.65
CA LEU A 668 -0.49 31.38 -3.31
C LEU A 668 -1.79 32.00 -2.81
N ASN A 669 -2.91 31.73 -3.47
CA ASN A 669 -4.23 32.19 -3.06
C ASN A 669 -4.60 31.72 -1.64
N ASP A 670 -4.41 30.44 -1.36
CA ASP A 670 -4.74 29.86 -0.05
C ASP A 670 -3.78 30.38 1.04
N ARG A 671 -2.50 30.59 0.69
CA ARG A 671 -1.50 31.18 1.60
C ARG A 671 -1.85 32.62 1.95
N VAL A 672 -2.20 33.44 0.96
CA VAL A 672 -2.62 34.83 1.17
C VAL A 672 -3.87 34.90 2.05
N ARG A 673 -4.86 34.02 1.82
CA ARG A 673 -6.05 33.93 2.68
C ARG A 673 -5.68 33.66 4.13
N LEU A 674 -4.84 32.66 4.41
CA LEU A 674 -4.43 32.33 5.79
C LEU A 674 -3.62 33.45 6.46
N LEU A 675 -2.74 34.14 5.72
CA LEU A 675 -1.99 35.28 6.24
C LEU A 675 -2.92 36.44 6.62
N ILE A 676 -3.92 36.74 5.77
CA ILE A 676 -4.91 37.79 6.06
C ILE A 676 -5.75 37.43 7.28
N LEU A 677 -6.17 36.17 7.41
CA LEU A 677 -6.93 35.71 8.59
C LEU A 677 -6.12 35.78 9.89
N ARG A 678 -4.78 35.79 9.82
CA ARG A 678 -3.88 36.03 10.95
C ARG A 678 -3.59 37.51 11.23
N GLY A 679 -4.08 38.43 10.39
CA GLY A 679 -3.73 39.84 10.45
C GLY A 679 -2.33 40.18 9.90
N GLU A 680 -1.68 39.25 9.19
CA GLU A 680 -0.33 39.43 8.64
C GLU A 680 -0.37 40.06 7.22
N THR A 681 -1.10 41.17 7.07
CA THR A 681 -1.34 41.84 5.77
C THR A 681 -0.04 42.26 5.08
N SER A 682 0.96 42.74 5.82
CA SER A 682 2.27 43.11 5.27
C SER A 682 3.01 41.92 4.64
N LEU A 683 2.90 40.74 5.24
CA LEU A 683 3.50 39.52 4.69
C LEU A 683 2.73 39.05 3.46
N ALA A 684 1.40 39.10 3.50
CA ALA A 684 0.56 38.80 2.33
C ALA A 684 0.91 39.71 1.13
N ARG A 685 1.11 41.01 1.37
CA ARG A 685 1.59 41.97 0.35
C ARG A 685 2.94 41.55 -0.21
N HIS A 686 3.90 41.24 0.66
CA HIS A 686 5.24 40.85 0.24
C HIS A 686 5.23 39.58 -0.62
N VAL A 687 4.47 38.55 -0.23
CA VAL A 687 4.39 37.30 -0.97
C VAL A 687 3.78 37.52 -2.38
N LEU A 688 2.72 38.32 -2.52
CA LEU A 688 2.16 38.66 -3.83
C LEU A 688 3.12 39.49 -4.69
N ALA A 689 3.76 40.50 -4.10
CA ALA A 689 4.73 41.35 -4.78
C ALA A 689 5.95 40.55 -5.28
N SER A 690 6.42 39.56 -4.52
CA SER A 690 7.52 38.67 -4.93
C SER A 690 7.21 37.84 -6.18
N ARG A 691 5.92 37.75 -6.54
CA ARG A 691 5.42 37.09 -7.74
C ARG A 691 5.04 38.05 -8.86
N GLY A 692 5.27 39.35 -8.67
CA GLY A 692 4.90 40.38 -9.64
C GLY A 692 3.39 40.63 -9.73
N ILE A 693 2.61 40.16 -8.74
CA ILE A 693 1.15 40.35 -8.73
C ILE A 693 0.84 41.69 -8.09
N SER A 694 0.22 42.56 -8.87
CA SER A 694 -0.15 43.93 -8.52
C SER A 694 -1.39 44.36 -9.30
N GLU A 695 -1.96 45.52 -8.97
CA GLU A 695 -3.04 46.10 -9.77
C GLU A 695 -2.63 46.41 -11.21
N ALA A 696 -1.36 46.80 -11.43
CA ALA A 696 -0.82 47.01 -12.78
C ALA A 696 -0.79 45.69 -13.57
N TRP A 697 -0.34 44.61 -12.92
CA TRP A 697 -0.40 43.27 -13.50
C TRP A 697 -1.85 42.85 -13.83
N ALA A 698 -2.81 43.07 -12.93
CA ALA A 698 -4.20 42.68 -13.12
C ALA A 698 -4.86 43.34 -14.36
N ARG A 699 -4.37 44.53 -14.78
CA ARG A 699 -4.83 45.22 -15.99
C ARG A 699 -4.16 44.71 -17.27
N SER A 700 -3.07 43.95 -17.16
CA SER A 700 -2.32 43.44 -18.30
C SER A 700 -3.13 42.41 -19.12
N PRO A 701 -2.86 42.27 -20.43
CA PRO A 701 -3.47 41.22 -21.25
C PRO A 701 -3.20 39.81 -20.71
N ASP A 702 -2.02 39.59 -20.11
CA ASP A 702 -1.61 38.29 -19.58
C ASP A 702 -2.39 37.85 -18.35
N ALA A 703 -2.88 38.80 -17.55
CA ALA A 703 -3.71 38.54 -16.38
C ALA A 703 -5.14 38.13 -16.75
N ARG A 704 -5.63 38.39 -17.96
CA ARG A 704 -7.01 38.06 -18.36
C ARG A 704 -7.25 36.58 -18.66
N ARG A 705 -6.23 35.73 -18.58
CA ARG A 705 -6.35 34.28 -18.87
C ARG A 705 -7.03 33.55 -17.69
N PRO A 706 -7.89 32.54 -17.93
CA PRO A 706 -8.56 31.79 -16.85
C PRO A 706 -7.61 31.19 -15.80
N ALA A 707 -6.41 30.79 -16.22
CA ALA A 707 -5.37 30.30 -15.31
C ALA A 707 -4.86 31.33 -14.27
N CYS A 708 -5.22 32.61 -14.39
CA CYS A 708 -4.79 33.70 -13.51
C CYS A 708 -5.81 34.06 -12.42
N GLU A 709 -6.96 33.38 -12.38
CA GLU A 709 -8.08 33.75 -11.50
C GLU A 709 -7.73 33.69 -10.01
N MET A 710 -6.90 32.72 -9.61
CA MET A 710 -6.50 32.57 -8.22
C MET A 710 -5.65 33.76 -7.75
N GLU A 711 -4.77 34.27 -8.61
CA GLU A 711 -4.00 35.48 -8.34
C GLU A 711 -4.91 36.73 -8.21
N HIS A 712 -6.00 36.82 -8.99
CA HIS A 712 -6.97 37.92 -8.87
C HIS A 712 -7.72 37.87 -7.53
N ILE A 713 -8.16 36.68 -7.11
CA ILE A 713 -8.85 36.50 -5.83
C ILE A 713 -7.89 36.82 -4.68
N ALA A 714 -6.64 36.37 -4.76
CA ALA A 714 -5.61 36.69 -3.76
C ALA A 714 -5.37 38.20 -3.66
N LEU A 715 -5.26 38.90 -4.79
CA LEU A 715 -5.11 40.35 -4.83
C LEU A 715 -6.34 41.08 -4.27
N ALA A 716 -7.55 40.61 -4.57
CA ALA A 716 -8.78 41.18 -4.01
C ALA A 716 -8.82 41.05 -2.49
N ARG A 717 -8.47 39.88 -1.92
CA ARG A 717 -8.38 39.72 -0.46
C ARG A 717 -7.38 40.70 0.16
N LEU A 718 -6.22 40.87 -0.46
CA LEU A 718 -5.22 41.83 0.00
C LEU A 718 -5.76 43.27 -0.03
N LEU A 719 -6.41 43.68 -1.13
CA LEU A 719 -6.99 45.02 -1.26
C LEU A 719 -8.07 45.30 -0.19
N ILE A 720 -8.89 44.31 0.14
CA ILE A 720 -9.88 44.41 1.23
C ILE A 720 -9.15 44.60 2.57
N ALA A 721 -8.14 43.78 2.87
CA ALA A 721 -7.36 43.86 4.11
C ALA A 721 -6.56 45.17 4.25
N GLU A 722 -6.28 45.85 3.14
CA GLU A 722 -5.62 47.16 3.11
C GLU A 722 -6.59 48.35 3.20
N GLY A 723 -7.89 48.10 3.39
CA GLY A 723 -8.90 49.15 3.46
C GLY A 723 -9.20 49.79 2.09
N ARG A 724 -9.02 49.04 1.00
CA ARG A 724 -9.30 49.48 -0.39
C ARG A 724 -10.35 48.59 -1.08
N PRO A 725 -11.53 48.37 -0.48
CA PRO A 725 -12.53 47.42 -0.98
C PRO A 725 -13.10 47.80 -2.37
N GLU A 726 -13.18 49.08 -2.74
CA GLU A 726 -13.71 49.50 -4.05
C GLU A 726 -12.83 49.02 -5.20
N ALA A 727 -11.51 48.92 -4.98
CA ALA A 727 -10.58 48.35 -5.96
C ALA A 727 -10.79 46.85 -6.11
N ALA A 728 -11.07 46.14 -4.99
CA ALA A 728 -11.40 44.73 -5.02
C ALA A 728 -12.72 44.45 -5.76
N ILE A 729 -13.75 45.27 -5.53
CA ILE A 729 -15.06 45.15 -6.22
C ILE A 729 -14.88 45.27 -7.73
N ARG A 730 -14.20 46.32 -8.22
CA ARG A 730 -13.95 46.50 -9.67
C ARG A 730 -13.21 45.32 -10.29
N LEU A 731 -12.23 44.77 -9.58
CA LEU A 731 -11.47 43.61 -10.03
C LEU A 731 -12.35 42.35 -10.11
N MET A 732 -13.17 42.12 -9.08
CA MET A 732 -13.99 40.92 -8.96
C MET A 732 -15.23 40.94 -9.84
N GLU A 733 -15.91 42.08 -10.03
CA GLU A 733 -17.07 42.18 -10.94
C GLU A 733 -16.69 41.90 -12.40
N ALA A 734 -15.55 42.44 -12.86
CA ALA A 734 -15.03 42.16 -14.19
C ALA A 734 -14.69 40.67 -14.40
N LEU A 735 -14.34 39.96 -13.32
CA LEU A 735 -14.09 38.53 -13.35
C LEU A 735 -15.37 37.71 -13.26
N ALA A 736 -16.32 38.12 -12.40
CA ALA A 736 -17.59 37.46 -12.18
C ALA A 736 -18.41 37.36 -13.46
N GLU A 737 -18.48 38.43 -14.24
CA GLU A 737 -19.26 38.45 -15.49
C GLU A 737 -18.74 37.43 -16.50
N ARG A 738 -17.41 37.35 -16.68
CA ARG A 738 -16.78 36.36 -17.56
C ARG A 738 -17.04 34.93 -17.09
N VAL A 739 -16.79 34.67 -15.80
CA VAL A 739 -16.96 33.34 -15.20
C VAL A 739 -18.42 32.87 -15.24
N ARG A 740 -19.38 33.80 -15.13
CA ARG A 740 -20.82 33.55 -15.26
C ARG A 740 -21.18 33.15 -16.69
N GLN A 741 -20.73 33.89 -17.70
CA GLN A 741 -20.99 33.59 -19.12
C GLN A 741 -20.42 32.22 -19.53
N GLU A 742 -19.30 31.83 -18.95
CA GLU A 742 -18.64 30.54 -19.19
C GLU A 742 -19.23 29.38 -18.36
N GLY A 743 -20.24 29.65 -17.50
CA GLY A 743 -20.92 28.62 -16.71
C GLY A 743 -20.06 27.99 -15.60
N ARG A 744 -19.03 28.68 -15.13
CA ARG A 744 -18.05 28.14 -14.15
C ARG A 744 -18.49 28.45 -12.71
N LEU A 745 -19.65 27.91 -12.32
CA LEU A 745 -20.37 28.32 -11.10
C LEU A 745 -19.56 28.12 -9.81
N ARG A 746 -18.74 27.07 -9.73
CA ARG A 746 -17.87 26.82 -8.56
C ARG A 746 -16.92 27.99 -8.30
N ARG A 747 -16.34 28.55 -9.37
CA ARG A 747 -15.46 29.73 -9.31
C ARG A 747 -16.26 31.00 -9.04
N LEU A 748 -17.44 31.12 -9.65
CA LEU A 748 -18.33 32.26 -9.45
C LEU A 748 -18.70 32.41 -7.97
N ALA A 749 -19.03 31.32 -7.28
CA ALA A 749 -19.33 31.35 -5.85
C ALA A 749 -18.19 31.93 -5.00
N GLN A 750 -16.93 31.56 -5.27
CA GLN A 750 -15.76 32.12 -4.58
C GLN A 750 -15.61 33.62 -4.84
N ILE A 751 -15.76 34.04 -6.10
CA ILE A 751 -15.67 35.44 -6.49
C ILE A 751 -16.77 36.25 -5.80
N ARG A 752 -18.02 35.78 -5.84
CA ARG A 752 -19.17 36.46 -5.23
C ARG A 752 -19.07 36.53 -3.71
N ALA A 753 -18.52 35.51 -3.05
CA ALA A 753 -18.23 35.56 -1.61
C ALA A 753 -17.23 36.68 -1.27
N VAL A 754 -16.11 36.78 -2.00
CA VAL A 754 -15.12 37.85 -1.79
C VAL A 754 -15.67 39.22 -2.17
N THR A 755 -16.47 39.33 -3.23
CA THR A 755 -17.19 40.56 -3.59
C THR A 755 -18.13 41.01 -2.46
N ALA A 756 -18.87 40.07 -1.86
CA ALA A 756 -19.79 40.41 -0.76
C ALA A 756 -19.05 40.96 0.47
N ILE A 757 -17.89 40.40 0.82
CA ILE A 757 -17.02 40.94 1.88
C ILE A 757 -16.59 42.37 1.53
N ALA A 758 -16.18 42.62 0.28
CA ALA A 758 -15.75 43.95 -0.14
C ALA A 758 -16.89 44.97 -0.10
N CYS A 759 -18.08 44.64 -0.61
CA CYS A 759 -19.26 45.51 -0.57
C CYS A 759 -19.73 45.79 0.87
N PHE A 760 -19.60 44.81 1.76
CA PHE A 760 -19.95 45.00 3.17
C PHE A 760 -18.99 45.98 3.83
N ALA A 761 -17.69 45.90 3.51
CA ALA A 761 -16.69 46.84 3.99
C ALA A 761 -16.89 48.28 3.47
N THR A 762 -17.55 48.49 2.31
CA THR A 762 -17.93 49.82 1.82
C THR A 762 -19.25 50.35 2.42
N GLY A 763 -19.99 49.52 3.17
CA GLY A 763 -21.32 49.86 3.66
C GLY A 763 -22.43 49.79 2.60
N ASP A 764 -22.17 49.23 1.41
CA ASP A 764 -23.18 49.07 0.37
C ASP A 764 -24.00 47.80 0.64
N GLY A 765 -25.08 47.96 1.40
CA GLY A 765 -25.96 46.87 1.78
C GLY A 765 -26.62 46.16 0.60
N LEU A 766 -27.04 46.89 -0.44
CA LEU A 766 -27.71 46.29 -1.60
C LEU A 766 -26.73 45.44 -2.43
N ALA A 767 -25.54 45.96 -2.72
CA ALA A 767 -24.52 45.21 -3.44
C ALA A 767 -24.01 44.01 -2.64
N THR A 768 -23.90 44.15 -1.30
CA THR A 768 -23.58 43.04 -0.40
C THR A 768 -24.60 41.91 -0.52
N LEU A 769 -25.89 42.24 -0.43
CA LEU A 769 -26.96 41.24 -0.52
C LEU A 769 -26.99 40.56 -1.88
N ALA A 770 -26.83 41.32 -2.97
CA ALA A 770 -26.78 40.76 -4.32
C ALA A 770 -25.63 39.76 -4.48
N ALA A 771 -24.44 40.08 -3.96
CA ALA A 771 -23.28 39.20 -4.05
C ALA A 771 -23.40 37.95 -3.17
N ILE A 772 -23.84 38.10 -1.91
CA ILE A 772 -23.93 36.94 -1.00
C ILE A 772 -25.08 36.00 -1.36
N VAL A 773 -26.21 36.51 -1.87
CA VAL A 773 -27.33 35.66 -2.31
C VAL A 773 -26.89 34.77 -3.48
N ASP A 774 -26.16 35.33 -4.46
CA ASP A 774 -25.59 34.54 -5.56
C ASP A 774 -24.66 33.42 -5.03
N ALA A 775 -23.75 33.76 -4.12
CA ALA A 775 -22.79 32.80 -3.57
C ALA A 775 -23.51 31.67 -2.81
N VAL A 776 -24.47 32.03 -1.94
CA VAL A 776 -25.24 31.07 -1.13
C VAL A 776 -26.10 30.18 -2.03
N GLU A 777 -26.78 30.72 -3.04
CA GLU A 777 -27.65 29.91 -3.89
C GLU A 777 -26.86 28.90 -4.74
N ILE A 778 -25.69 29.29 -5.27
CA ILE A 778 -24.80 28.36 -5.98
C ILE A 778 -24.32 27.25 -5.05
N CYS A 779 -23.85 27.61 -3.85
CA CYS A 779 -23.32 26.67 -2.87
C CYS A 779 -24.39 25.71 -2.32
N ARG A 780 -25.58 26.23 -2.00
CA ARG A 780 -26.68 25.50 -1.37
C ARG A 780 -27.17 24.35 -2.23
N ARG A 781 -27.34 24.55 -3.54
CA ARG A 781 -27.81 23.52 -4.49
C ARG A 781 -26.93 22.27 -4.50
N GLN A 782 -25.69 22.39 -4.03
CA GLN A 782 -24.65 21.36 -4.12
C GLN A 782 -24.11 20.98 -2.73
N GLY A 783 -24.67 21.56 -1.66
CA GLY A 783 -24.19 21.37 -0.29
C GLY A 783 -22.78 21.90 -0.02
N ALA A 784 -22.23 22.77 -0.87
CA ALA A 784 -20.83 23.21 -0.80
C ALA A 784 -20.64 24.30 0.27
N VAL A 785 -20.15 23.93 1.44
CA VAL A 785 -20.05 24.85 2.60
C VAL A 785 -18.65 25.42 2.79
N ARG A 786 -17.56 24.70 2.47
CA ARG A 786 -16.18 25.17 2.75
C ARG A 786 -15.77 26.38 1.94
N THR A 787 -16.30 26.50 0.72
CA THR A 787 -16.22 27.72 -0.09
C THR A 787 -16.57 28.99 0.69
N LEU A 788 -17.54 28.90 1.61
CA LEU A 788 -18.00 30.01 2.42
C LEU A 788 -17.29 30.03 3.78
N ILE A 789 -17.25 28.89 4.49
CA ILE A 789 -16.65 28.79 5.82
C ILE A 789 -15.18 29.24 5.83
N ASP A 790 -14.40 28.87 4.81
CA ASP A 790 -12.97 29.15 4.78
C ASP A 790 -12.62 30.64 4.62
N GLU A 791 -13.55 31.50 4.21
CA GLU A 791 -13.32 32.96 4.19
C GLU A 791 -13.33 33.58 5.60
N GLY A 792 -13.72 32.82 6.63
CA GLY A 792 -13.56 33.16 8.03
C GLY A 792 -14.53 34.23 8.55
N ALA A 793 -14.10 34.97 9.57
CA ALA A 793 -14.92 35.95 10.28
C ALA A 793 -15.56 37.02 9.36
N PRO A 794 -14.87 37.59 8.35
CA PRO A 794 -15.48 38.58 7.47
C PRO A 794 -16.72 38.06 6.73
N LEU A 795 -16.68 36.85 6.17
CA LEU A 795 -17.85 36.30 5.49
C LEU A 795 -18.95 35.90 6.48
N ARG A 796 -18.60 35.46 7.69
CA ARG A 796 -19.57 35.17 8.74
C ARG A 796 -20.42 36.39 9.09
N GLU A 797 -19.81 37.57 9.19
CA GLU A 797 -20.54 38.83 9.42
C GLU A 797 -21.49 39.16 8.26
N VAL A 798 -21.04 38.97 7.02
CA VAL A 798 -21.87 39.14 5.82
C VAL A 798 -23.06 38.18 5.82
N LEU A 799 -22.87 36.91 6.20
CA LEU A 799 -23.93 35.92 6.29
C LEU A 799 -24.95 36.26 7.39
N LEU A 800 -24.49 36.79 8.54
CA LEU A 800 -25.37 37.26 9.61
C LEU A 800 -26.18 38.49 9.17
N PHE A 801 -25.55 39.45 8.51
CA PHE A 801 -26.22 40.60 7.90
C PHE A 801 -27.28 40.16 6.87
N GLY A 802 -26.93 39.22 5.99
CA GLY A 802 -27.87 38.64 5.03
C GLY A 802 -29.03 37.92 5.72
N ARG A 803 -28.77 37.17 6.81
CA ARG A 803 -29.82 36.49 7.58
C ARG A 803 -30.79 37.49 8.20
N GLU A 804 -30.28 38.63 8.62
CA GLU A 804 -31.14 39.73 9.02
C GLU A 804 -31.90 40.30 7.81
N LYS A 805 -31.28 40.68 6.70
CA LYS A 805 -31.99 41.46 5.68
C LYS A 805 -32.80 40.65 4.66
N VAL A 806 -32.54 39.34 4.52
CA VAL A 806 -33.20 38.47 3.53
C VAL A 806 -34.31 37.65 4.20
N PRO A 807 -35.60 37.89 3.92
CA PRO A 807 -36.71 37.22 4.60
C PRO A 807 -36.69 35.69 4.46
N SER A 808 -36.30 35.17 3.28
CA SER A 808 -36.22 33.73 3.02
C SER A 808 -35.15 33.01 3.85
N TRP A 809 -34.20 33.72 4.45
CA TRP A 809 -33.15 33.15 5.30
C TRP A 809 -33.57 33.05 6.77
N ARG A 810 -34.72 33.63 7.13
CA ARG A 810 -35.29 33.58 8.49
C ARG A 810 -36.42 32.55 8.63
N SER A 811 -37.12 32.26 7.54
CA SER A 811 -38.20 31.27 7.50
C SER A 811 -37.65 29.84 7.41
N ARG A 812 -38.46 28.82 7.70
CA ARG A 812 -38.11 27.40 7.50
C ARG A 812 -37.98 27.07 6.01
N SER A 813 -36.94 27.59 5.36
CA SER A 813 -36.59 27.36 3.97
C SER A 813 -35.32 26.51 3.87
N GLU A 814 -35.08 25.92 2.70
CA GLU A 814 -33.81 25.22 2.43
C GLU A 814 -32.59 26.14 2.59
N ALA A 815 -32.73 27.44 2.27
CA ALA A 815 -31.65 28.41 2.43
C ALA A 815 -31.35 28.68 3.91
N ALA A 816 -32.38 28.79 4.76
CA ALA A 816 -32.19 28.96 6.19
C ALA A 816 -31.50 27.74 6.81
N THR A 817 -31.92 26.52 6.47
CA THR A 817 -31.27 25.28 6.94
C THR A 817 -29.81 25.19 6.52
N PHE A 818 -29.49 25.58 5.29
CA PHE A 818 -28.11 25.61 4.80
C PHE A 818 -27.25 26.65 5.54
N LEU A 819 -27.81 27.83 5.83
CA LEU A 819 -27.13 28.86 6.61
C LEU A 819 -26.92 28.44 8.07
N ASP A 820 -27.91 27.78 8.68
CA ASP A 820 -27.79 27.21 10.03
C ASP A 820 -26.62 26.23 10.11
N ARG A 821 -26.49 25.35 9.11
CA ARG A 821 -25.35 24.44 8.99
C ARG A 821 -24.02 25.20 8.89
N ILE A 822 -23.91 26.18 7.99
CA ILE A 822 -22.67 26.96 7.81
C ILE A 822 -22.28 27.71 9.09
N LEU A 823 -23.24 28.42 9.70
CA LEU A 823 -22.99 29.22 10.89
C LEU A 823 -22.67 28.34 12.11
N GLY A 824 -23.29 27.17 12.22
CA GLY A 824 -22.97 26.15 13.23
C GLY A 824 -21.56 25.59 13.05
N ASP A 825 -21.26 25.07 11.85
CA ASP A 825 -19.96 24.47 11.52
C ASP A 825 -18.81 25.47 11.70
N ALA A 826 -19.00 26.73 11.28
CA ALA A 826 -18.03 27.81 11.46
C ALA A 826 -17.79 28.15 12.94
N ALA A 827 -18.80 28.02 13.80
CA ALA A 827 -18.64 28.27 15.24
C ALA A 827 -17.78 27.18 15.91
N THR A 828 -17.98 25.91 15.54
CA THR A 828 -17.14 24.78 15.99
C THR A 828 -15.69 24.90 15.52
N ALA A 829 -15.45 25.42 14.32
CA ALA A 829 -14.09 25.60 13.80
C ALA A 829 -13.29 26.73 14.49
N MET A 830 -13.98 27.70 15.11
CA MET A 830 -13.36 28.82 15.83
C MET A 830 -13.22 28.58 17.35
N ALA A 831 -13.74 27.47 17.88
CA ALA A 831 -13.59 27.11 19.27
C ALA A 831 -12.16 26.58 19.55
N PRO A 832 -11.38 27.16 20.46
CA PRO A 832 -10.09 26.61 20.84
C PRO A 832 -10.31 25.31 21.64
N GLY A 833 -10.00 24.14 21.03
CA GLY A 833 -9.66 22.94 21.79
C GLY A 833 -10.70 21.82 21.94
N SER A 834 -11.53 21.50 20.95
CA SER A 834 -12.31 20.24 20.95
C SER A 834 -11.69 19.16 20.06
N THR A 835 -10.65 18.50 20.57
CA THR A 835 -10.27 17.15 20.13
C THR A 835 -11.21 16.12 20.76
N MET A 836 -11.84 15.30 19.93
CA MET A 836 -12.59 14.11 20.31
C MET A 836 -11.70 13.07 21.05
N GLY A 837 -12.26 12.48 22.11
CA GLY A 837 -11.84 11.17 22.63
C GLY A 837 -11.46 11.13 24.12
N ALA A 838 -12.43 11.23 25.05
CA ALA A 838 -12.23 10.81 26.44
C ALA A 838 -13.42 9.96 26.91
N ALA A 839 -13.13 8.71 27.27
CA ALA A 839 -14.02 7.80 27.97
C ALA A 839 -14.35 8.34 29.39
N PRO A 840 -15.48 7.94 30.00
CA PRO A 840 -15.97 8.55 31.23
C PRO A 840 -15.25 7.99 32.46
N GLY A 841 -14.66 8.87 33.26
CA GLY A 841 -14.26 8.54 34.63
C GLY A 841 -13.03 9.30 35.12
N ALA A 842 -13.24 10.48 35.69
CA ALA A 842 -12.51 10.98 36.88
C ALA A 842 -13.05 12.36 37.27
N THR A 843 -13.52 12.43 38.50
CA THR A 843 -14.09 13.60 39.16
C THR A 843 -12.99 14.56 39.65
N THR A 844 -13.40 15.83 39.83
CA THR A 844 -12.85 16.89 40.70
C THR A 844 -11.68 17.78 40.23
N GLY A 845 -12.03 19.04 39.96
CA GLY A 845 -11.51 20.22 40.67
C GLY A 845 -10.17 20.84 40.23
N ALA A 846 -10.20 22.05 39.65
CA ALA A 846 -9.63 23.28 40.26
C ALA A 846 -9.35 24.42 39.25
N ALA A 847 -9.92 25.58 39.57
CA ALA A 847 -9.36 26.94 39.53
C ALA A 847 -8.71 27.54 38.25
N SER A 848 -9.27 28.69 37.87
CA SER A 848 -8.72 29.70 36.95
C SER A 848 -7.31 30.16 37.34
N VAL A 849 -6.36 30.09 36.40
CA VAL A 849 -5.06 30.76 36.52
C VAL A 849 -4.79 31.58 35.26
N ARG A 850 -4.72 32.90 35.41
CA ARG A 850 -4.20 33.84 34.40
C ARG A 850 -2.69 33.57 34.20
N PRO A 851 -2.14 33.63 32.97
CA PRO A 851 -0.70 33.45 32.76
C PRO A 851 0.07 34.71 33.23
N ARG A 852 1.12 34.47 34.03
CA ARG A 852 2.17 35.44 34.41
C ARG A 852 3.23 35.49 33.30
N PRO A 853 3.97 36.60 33.09
CA PRO A 853 4.95 36.71 32.02
C PRO A 853 6.18 35.82 32.29
N ALA A 854 6.62 35.07 31.28
CA ALA A 854 7.76 34.15 31.37
C ALA A 854 9.09 34.90 31.57
N ALA A 855 9.94 34.35 32.44
CA ALA A 855 11.30 34.83 32.70
C ALA A 855 12.20 34.70 31.45
N ARG A 856 13.12 35.64 31.24
CA ARG A 856 14.10 35.61 30.14
C ARG A 856 14.97 34.33 30.21
N PRO A 857 15.15 33.59 29.11
CA PRO A 857 16.01 32.40 29.09
C PRO A 857 17.49 32.78 29.32
N ARG A 858 18.18 32.02 30.17
CA ARG A 858 19.61 32.19 30.44
C ARG A 858 20.44 31.38 29.43
N PHE A 859 21.26 32.07 28.64
CA PHE A 859 22.24 31.46 27.74
C PHE A 859 23.58 31.25 28.46
N SER A 860 24.31 30.20 28.09
CA SER A 860 25.72 30.06 28.48
C SER A 860 26.58 31.11 27.76
N PRO A 861 27.81 31.42 28.22
CA PRO A 861 28.69 32.39 27.56
C PRO A 861 28.89 32.10 26.07
N LYS A 862 29.02 30.81 25.70
CA LYS A 862 29.20 30.39 24.31
C LYS A 862 27.90 30.46 23.50
N GLU A 863 26.76 30.15 24.10
CA GLU A 863 25.45 30.31 23.46
C GLU A 863 25.10 31.78 23.23
N SER A 864 25.46 32.69 24.15
CA SER A 864 25.28 34.14 23.98
C SER A 864 26.07 34.67 22.78
N GLU A 865 27.29 34.18 22.59
CA GLU A 865 28.14 34.55 21.46
C GLU A 865 27.56 34.04 20.13
N VAL A 866 27.13 32.78 20.09
CA VAL A 866 26.43 32.19 18.93
C VAL A 866 25.11 32.92 18.67
N ALA A 867 24.33 33.25 19.70
CA ALA A 867 23.05 33.95 19.59
C ALA A 867 23.20 35.38 19.04
N ARG A 868 24.24 36.11 19.45
CA ARG A 868 24.56 37.44 18.91
C ARG A 868 24.93 37.38 17.42
N ARG A 869 25.80 36.44 17.03
CA ARG A 869 26.15 36.27 15.61
C ARG A 869 24.98 35.72 14.79
N LEU A 870 24.11 34.95 15.42
CA LEU A 870 22.87 34.47 14.81
C LEU A 870 21.91 35.64 14.52
N SER A 871 21.77 36.61 15.43
CA SER A 871 20.88 37.78 15.24
C SER A 871 21.35 38.73 14.14
N GLU A 872 22.65 38.72 13.81
CA GLU A 872 23.29 39.37 12.66
C GLU A 872 22.98 38.67 11.31
N GLY A 873 22.39 37.46 11.33
CA GLY A 873 21.94 36.74 10.15
C GLY A 873 22.94 35.75 9.54
N LEU A 874 24.11 35.52 10.16
CA LEU A 874 25.20 34.67 9.63
C LEU A 874 24.80 33.20 9.44
N THR A 875 25.09 32.61 8.27
CA THR A 875 24.78 31.18 8.01
C THR A 875 25.55 30.25 8.94
N ASN A 876 25.18 28.95 9.00
CA ASN A 876 25.91 28.00 9.85
C ASN A 876 27.39 27.87 9.45
N ARG A 877 27.71 28.04 8.16
CA ARG A 877 29.09 28.07 7.66
C ARG A 877 29.82 29.32 8.13
N ASP A 878 29.16 30.48 8.07
CA ASP A 878 29.75 31.75 8.52
C ASP A 878 29.91 31.79 10.04
N LEU A 879 28.98 31.19 10.80
CA LEU A 879 29.10 31.01 12.25
C LEU A 879 30.26 30.10 12.62
N SER A 880 30.44 29.00 11.88
CA SER A 880 31.56 28.07 12.06
C SER A 880 32.90 28.76 11.83
N ALA A 881 33.01 29.57 10.77
CA ALA A 881 34.20 30.35 10.46
C ALA A 881 34.44 31.50 11.45
N ALA A 882 33.40 32.27 11.80
CA ALA A 882 33.50 33.45 12.66
C ALA A 882 33.78 33.10 14.13
N LEU A 883 33.36 31.92 14.59
CA LEU A 883 33.55 31.47 15.97
C LEU A 883 34.70 30.45 16.11
N GLN A 884 35.37 30.08 15.02
CA GLN A 884 36.38 29.02 14.95
C GLN A 884 35.89 27.70 15.57
N MET A 885 34.68 27.28 15.22
CA MET A 885 34.02 26.07 15.74
C MET A 885 33.71 25.10 14.62
N ALA A 886 33.79 23.79 14.87
CA ALA A 886 33.36 22.78 13.90
C ALA A 886 31.85 22.91 13.58
N PRO A 887 31.41 22.66 12.33
CA PRO A 887 30.01 22.84 11.91
C PRO A 887 28.98 22.10 12.77
N ASP A 888 29.32 20.90 13.25
CA ASP A 888 28.41 20.12 14.11
C ASP A 888 28.31 20.69 15.52
N THR A 889 29.34 21.39 16.00
CA THR A 889 29.30 22.11 17.28
C THR A 889 28.39 23.34 17.17
N VAL A 890 28.41 24.04 16.03
CA VAL A 890 27.48 25.16 15.76
C VAL A 890 26.03 24.67 15.72
N LYS A 891 25.74 23.53 15.08
CA LYS A 891 24.39 22.93 15.07
C LYS A 891 23.92 22.57 16.47
N TRP A 892 24.81 22.04 17.31
CA TRP A 892 24.50 21.71 18.71
C TRP A 892 24.12 22.96 19.52
N HIS A 893 24.90 24.05 19.40
CA HIS A 893 24.55 25.31 20.07
C HIS A 893 23.26 25.93 19.53
N LEU A 894 23.02 25.89 18.23
CA LEU A 894 21.77 26.39 17.64
C LEU A 894 20.55 25.61 18.14
N LYS A 895 20.66 24.28 18.26
CA LYS A 895 19.60 23.43 18.83
C LYS A 895 19.28 23.82 20.28
N ASN A 896 20.31 24.06 21.10
CA ASN A 896 20.11 24.47 22.49
C ASN A 896 19.53 25.88 22.61
N ILE A 897 19.97 26.82 21.76
CA ILE A 897 19.42 28.18 21.70
C ILE A 897 17.96 28.15 21.28
N PHE A 898 17.60 27.33 20.29
CA PHE A 898 16.23 27.19 19.80
C PHE A 898 15.31 26.62 20.88
N SER A 899 15.79 25.57 21.58
CA SER A 899 15.09 24.99 22.72
C SER A 899 14.88 26.01 23.85
N LYS A 900 15.91 26.79 24.22
CA LYS A 900 15.82 27.83 25.25
C LYS A 900 14.93 29.02 24.87
N LEU A 901 14.83 29.32 23.58
CA LEU A 901 13.94 30.35 23.06
C LEU A 901 12.50 29.86 22.85
N GLY A 902 12.26 28.54 22.84
CA GLY A 902 10.95 27.95 22.52
C GLY A 902 10.56 28.15 21.06
N VAL A 903 11.53 28.04 20.14
CA VAL A 903 11.35 28.27 18.70
C VAL A 903 11.87 27.08 17.91
N GLU A 904 11.23 26.78 16.78
CA GLU A 904 11.59 25.62 15.95
C GLU A 904 12.38 26.01 14.70
N THR A 905 12.33 27.30 14.33
CA THR A 905 12.99 27.80 13.12
C THR A 905 14.02 28.86 13.43
N ARG A 906 15.05 28.91 12.58
CA ARG A 906 16.09 29.94 12.61
C ARG A 906 15.53 31.35 12.53
N THR A 907 14.50 31.56 11.70
CA THR A 907 13.85 32.87 11.54
C THR A 907 13.15 33.30 12.83
N GLN A 908 12.43 32.39 13.50
CA GLN A 908 11.83 32.65 14.81
C GLN A 908 12.89 32.95 15.88
N ALA A 909 14.01 32.21 15.88
CA ALA A 909 15.12 32.46 16.81
C ALA A 909 15.72 33.86 16.63
N VAL A 910 15.95 34.29 15.38
CA VAL A 910 16.48 35.63 15.07
C VAL A 910 15.51 36.73 15.52
N LEU A 911 14.21 36.57 15.25
CA LEU A 911 13.19 37.53 15.68
C LEU A 911 13.13 37.65 17.21
N ARG A 912 13.10 36.51 17.91
CA ARG A 912 13.00 36.47 19.37
C ARG A 912 14.27 37.00 20.06
N LEU A 913 15.45 36.79 19.47
CA LEU A 913 16.71 37.38 19.96
C LEU A 913 16.75 38.90 19.76
N ARG A 914 16.18 39.41 18.66
CA ARG A 914 16.03 40.86 18.41
C ARG A 914 15.02 41.49 19.37
N GLU A 915 13.88 40.85 19.61
CA GLU A 915 12.89 41.27 20.61
C GLU A 915 13.46 41.28 22.04
N MET A 916 14.40 40.38 22.35
CA MET A 916 15.10 40.32 23.63
C MET A 916 16.25 41.35 23.77
N GLY A 917 16.53 42.15 22.73
CA GLY A 917 17.58 43.18 22.76
C GLY A 917 19.00 42.64 22.58
N VAL A 918 19.17 41.43 22.04
CA VAL A 918 20.48 40.84 21.75
C VAL A 918 20.97 41.33 20.37
N SER A 919 21.30 42.62 20.24
CA SER A 919 21.99 43.17 19.05
C SER A 919 22.70 44.51 19.31
N SER A 920 23.93 44.57 18.78
CA SER A 920 24.79 45.73 18.42
C SER A 920 25.15 46.79 19.47
N ASP A 921 26.23 46.55 20.21
CA ASP A 921 27.20 47.60 20.50
C ASP A 921 28.38 47.44 19.54
N ALA A 922 28.57 48.41 18.64
CA ALA A 922 29.80 48.57 17.89
C ALA A 922 30.91 49.08 18.84
N PRO A 923 32.15 48.59 18.76
CA PRO A 923 33.24 49.25 19.48
C PRO A 923 33.47 50.64 18.89
N ARG A 924 33.46 51.66 19.76
CA ARG A 924 34.22 52.89 19.49
C ARG A 924 35.69 52.49 19.52
N GLY A 925 36.37 52.65 18.38
CA GLY A 925 37.78 52.34 18.18
C GLY A 925 38.06 52.18 16.70
#